data_AF-A0A3N5ZB35-F1
#
_entry.id   AF-A0A3N5ZB35-F1
#
_cell.length_a   1.000
_cell.length_b   1.000
_cell.length_c   1.000
_cell.angle_alpha   90.00
_cell.angle_beta   90.00
_cell.angle_gamma   90.00
#
_symmetry.space_group_name_H-M   'P 1'
#
loop_
_entity.id
_entity.type
_entity.pdbx_description
1 polymer ?
#
loop_
_entity_poly.entity_id
_entity_poly.type
_entity_poly.pdbx_seq_one_letter_code
_entity_poly.pdbx_strand_id
1 'polypeptide(L)'
;MSKMAFFILALIGVSSCASNSYEQLPSKNYSERVKFLVMHFTAIDYQKSVNALVEPGNVSSHYLLPENYDISYPYDVLKVMQLVHEHDRAWHAGRSYWQGRENINDQSIGIEIVNVPQCEYDSGGEGSRREHGEGRMCVFPDYDPEQIQMLITLSKDILARNPDIGPTQVVGHSDIAPTRKNDPGPRFPWYELYKAGIGAWYEVETVKKYWQQFNDVLPSVGLVQKALRTYGYGQEETGRLDPATIDTLSAFQMHFVPWRVTGQMDSQTLATLFALIDRYFPEKVESLMQAYTKEVSDIPVLVESKVKRGQIDRAFGDVSLTENPLTDNRLSFQSYQGRGEITIQNINAESASIFVNGEKLNIADPLKPLHEYVYPLSRRTIDGANRLYVESISPADGQIEIRIPYPRLIDKTEQYEQRFSTVDKLIQQDVKNGFPGAVLLVVKDGEIVKRTAYGYSRKYADGGIPLTQPVEMKTDTLFDLASNTKMFATNLALMKLVSEEKLDVNLPVSAYIPEYRGGGREARLVRDLLTHTAGYAPEVRFFDSKNPLGKRFFSQNRSRTESLLLTRVPLVSDGSNAPVYSDTDYMLLGVLVEKVAGMPLDDYVEHELYHPLGLKNTLFNPLHKGFGAAQFAATEIQGNTRGGRITFDNIRQHVLQGEVHDEKAFYSSGGIAGHAGLFSTADDLAVLAQLMLNRGGYGDVELINGKVVDSFVKPEENDATYGLGWRRASEGEKISHFGPYASASAFGHTGWTGTVSVIDPEHDLAIIYLTNLRHTPLVDNEESGLEFKGRSYESGRYGNVISLVYEALLNH
;
A
#
# COMPACT_ATOMS: atom_id res chain seq x y z
N MET A 1 -2.59 -96.31 3.68
CA MET A 1 -3.57 -96.74 4.70
C MET A 1 -4.29 -95.50 5.22
N SER A 2 -5.63 -95.57 5.21
CA SER A 2 -6.61 -94.75 5.96
C SER A 2 -6.91 -93.29 5.53
N LYS A 3 -8.08 -93.16 4.86
CA LYS A 3 -9.15 -92.13 4.99
C LYS A 3 -8.76 -90.69 4.59
N MET A 4 -9.56 -89.89 3.87
CA MET A 4 -11.02 -89.78 3.83
C MET A 4 -11.45 -88.86 2.65
N ALA A 5 -12.61 -89.18 2.06
CA ALA A 5 -13.60 -88.29 1.41
C ALA A 5 -13.20 -87.40 0.21
N PHE A 6 -13.61 -87.84 -0.99
CA PHE A 6 -13.97 -86.96 -2.11
C PHE A 6 -15.48 -87.09 -2.34
N PHE A 7 -16.24 -86.02 -2.07
CA PHE A 7 -17.61 -85.82 -2.53
C PHE A 7 -17.59 -84.51 -3.31
N ILE A 8 -17.64 -84.59 -4.64
CA ILE A 8 -17.99 -83.44 -5.50
C ILE A 8 -19.42 -83.69 -5.95
N LEU A 9 -20.37 -83.07 -5.24
CA LEU A 9 -21.75 -82.92 -5.68
C LEU A 9 -21.92 -81.51 -6.20
N ALA A 10 -22.53 -81.40 -7.38
CA ALA A 10 -22.92 -80.15 -8.01
C ALA A 10 -23.73 -79.26 -7.06
N LEU A 11 -23.37 -77.99 -6.97
CA LEU A 11 -24.27 -76.95 -6.51
C LEU A 11 -24.22 -75.77 -7.48
N ILE A 12 -25.38 -75.62 -8.14
CA ILE A 12 -25.81 -74.51 -8.97
C ILE A 12 -25.66 -73.23 -8.14
N GLY A 13 -24.71 -72.39 -8.52
CA GLY A 13 -24.62 -71.02 -8.02
C GLY A 13 -25.76 -70.21 -8.61
N VAL A 14 -26.77 -69.95 -7.78
CA VAL A 14 -27.89 -69.05 -8.08
C VAL A 14 -27.33 -67.64 -8.21
N SER A 15 -27.11 -67.19 -9.45
CA SER A 15 -27.02 -65.77 -9.77
C SER A 15 -28.41 -65.16 -9.59
N SER A 16 -28.67 -64.61 -8.40
CA SER A 16 -29.80 -63.71 -8.18
C SER A 16 -29.52 -62.39 -8.90
N CYS A 17 -29.68 -62.38 -10.22
CA CYS A 17 -29.93 -61.16 -10.95
C CYS A 17 -31.28 -60.63 -10.49
N ALA A 18 -31.27 -59.69 -9.53
CA ALA A 18 -32.41 -58.82 -9.34
C ALA A 18 -32.51 -57.90 -10.57
N SER A 19 -33.10 -58.41 -11.65
CA SER A 19 -33.54 -57.59 -12.76
C SER A 19 -34.74 -56.79 -12.27
N ASN A 20 -34.50 -55.59 -11.77
CA ASN A 20 -35.57 -54.63 -11.54
C ASN A 20 -36.23 -54.35 -12.90
N SER A 21 -37.42 -54.92 -13.14
CA SER A 21 -38.18 -54.70 -14.37
C SER A 21 -39.02 -53.41 -14.23
N TYR A 22 -38.36 -52.25 -14.35
CA TYR A 22 -39.03 -50.98 -14.56
C TYR A 22 -38.68 -50.45 -15.96
N GLU A 23 -39.66 -49.81 -16.59
CA GLU A 23 -39.46 -49.12 -17.87
C GLU A 23 -38.80 -47.76 -17.60
N GLN A 24 -37.66 -47.50 -18.25
CA GLN A 24 -36.97 -46.22 -18.12
C GLN A 24 -37.55 -45.20 -19.10
N LEU A 25 -38.19 -44.16 -18.57
CA LEU A 25 -38.65 -43.00 -19.33
C LEU A 25 -37.98 -41.74 -18.77
N PRO A 26 -36.73 -41.42 -19.17
CA PRO A 26 -35.97 -40.33 -18.58
C PRO A 26 -36.62 -38.97 -18.86
N SER A 27 -36.83 -38.19 -17.79
CA SER A 27 -37.31 -36.80 -17.88
C SER A 27 -36.18 -35.88 -18.35
N LYS A 28 -36.51 -34.87 -19.16
CA LYS A 28 -35.58 -33.75 -19.45
C LYS A 28 -35.59 -32.68 -18.35
N ASN A 29 -36.53 -32.77 -17.41
CA ASN A 29 -36.69 -31.82 -16.30
C ASN A 29 -35.96 -32.35 -15.06
N TYR A 30 -34.62 -32.35 -15.08
CA TYR A 30 -33.78 -32.67 -13.92
C TYR A 30 -32.57 -31.73 -13.88
N SER A 31 -31.85 -31.74 -12.76
CA SER A 31 -30.59 -31.02 -12.55
C SER A 31 -29.63 -31.92 -11.78
N GLU A 32 -28.34 -31.63 -11.80
CA GLU A 32 -27.34 -32.46 -11.13
C GLU A 32 -27.43 -32.38 -9.61
N ARG A 33 -27.08 -33.46 -8.91
CA ARG A 33 -27.18 -33.51 -7.45
C ARG A 33 -26.14 -32.64 -6.76
N VAL A 34 -24.92 -32.60 -7.30
CA VAL A 34 -23.81 -31.81 -6.76
C VAL A 34 -24.02 -30.35 -7.16
N LYS A 35 -24.01 -29.46 -6.17
CA LYS A 35 -24.26 -28.02 -6.31
C LYS A 35 -23.11 -27.15 -5.81
N PHE A 36 -22.13 -27.70 -5.10
CA PHE A 36 -21.04 -26.93 -4.52
C PHE A 36 -19.70 -27.64 -4.67
N LEU A 37 -18.65 -26.84 -4.79
CA LEU A 37 -17.26 -27.27 -4.66
C LEU A 37 -16.67 -26.59 -3.43
N VAL A 38 -16.22 -27.38 -2.45
CA VAL A 38 -15.74 -26.87 -1.16
C VAL A 38 -14.24 -27.14 -1.03
N MET A 39 -13.49 -26.07 -0.80
CA MET A 39 -12.04 -26.10 -0.58
C MET A 39 -11.73 -26.13 0.91
N HIS A 40 -10.80 -27.00 1.30
CA HIS A 40 -10.35 -27.20 2.68
C HIS A 40 -8.82 -27.17 2.76
N PHE A 41 -8.30 -26.96 3.96
CA PHE A 41 -6.95 -27.44 4.30
C PHE A 41 -7.02 -28.50 5.39
N THR A 42 -5.99 -29.35 5.46
CA THR A 42 -5.94 -30.43 6.44
C THR A 42 -5.42 -29.99 7.82
N ALA A 43 -4.61 -28.93 7.88
CA ALA A 43 -3.92 -28.45 9.08
C ALA A 43 -2.90 -29.41 9.70
N ILE A 44 -2.65 -30.55 9.04
CA ILE A 44 -1.76 -31.62 9.46
C ILE A 44 -1.04 -32.19 8.22
N ASP A 45 0.11 -32.82 8.42
CA ASP A 45 0.89 -33.44 7.35
C ASP A 45 0.09 -34.51 6.58
N TYR A 46 0.59 -34.89 5.41
CA TYR A 46 -0.06 -35.81 4.48
C TYR A 46 -0.40 -37.15 5.13
N GLN A 47 0.53 -37.80 5.83
CA GLN A 47 0.26 -39.12 6.42
C GLN A 47 -0.79 -39.04 7.52
N LYS A 48 -0.77 -37.99 8.35
CA LYS A 48 -1.85 -37.78 9.34
C LYS A 48 -3.18 -37.46 8.66
N SER A 49 -3.16 -36.73 7.55
CA SER A 49 -4.36 -36.43 6.74
C SER A 49 -4.96 -37.72 6.17
N VAL A 50 -4.15 -38.60 5.60
CA VAL A 50 -4.57 -39.93 5.13
C VAL A 50 -5.20 -40.72 6.27
N ASN A 51 -4.53 -40.79 7.42
CA ASN A 51 -5.06 -41.51 8.58
C ASN A 51 -6.40 -40.93 9.06
N ALA A 52 -6.56 -39.60 9.02
CA ALA A 52 -7.79 -38.93 9.47
C ALA A 52 -8.96 -39.10 8.49
N LEU A 53 -8.69 -39.16 7.19
CA LEU A 53 -9.71 -39.14 6.12
C LEU A 53 -10.05 -40.53 5.56
N VAL A 54 -9.21 -41.55 5.78
CA VAL A 54 -9.37 -42.90 5.23
C VAL A 54 -9.71 -43.95 6.29
N GLU A 55 -9.12 -43.88 7.47
CA GLU A 55 -9.39 -44.86 8.54
C GLU A 55 -10.80 -44.66 9.13
N PRO A 56 -11.41 -45.70 9.75
CA PRO A 56 -12.74 -45.58 10.35
C PRO A 56 -12.85 -44.39 11.32
N GLY A 57 -13.68 -43.42 10.97
CA GLY A 57 -13.81 -42.16 11.68
C GLY A 57 -15.07 -41.38 11.31
N ASN A 58 -15.11 -40.10 11.68
CA ASN A 58 -16.28 -39.22 11.50
C ASN A 58 -16.13 -38.19 10.37
N VAL A 59 -14.97 -38.13 9.71
CA VAL A 59 -14.67 -37.14 8.66
C VAL A 59 -14.04 -37.82 7.45
N SER A 60 -14.32 -37.31 6.26
CA SER A 60 -13.73 -37.75 4.99
C SER A 60 -13.87 -36.65 3.94
N SER A 61 -13.13 -36.76 2.83
CA SER A 61 -13.26 -35.86 1.67
C SER A 61 -13.35 -36.65 0.37
N HIS A 62 -13.66 -35.98 -0.73
CA HIS A 62 -13.64 -36.63 -2.04
C HIS A 62 -12.22 -36.74 -2.57
N TYR A 63 -11.44 -35.67 -2.38
CA TYR A 63 -10.07 -35.56 -2.85
C TYR A 63 -9.13 -35.09 -1.75
N LEU A 64 -7.88 -35.54 -1.80
CA LEU A 64 -6.75 -35.07 -1.00
C LEU A 64 -5.57 -34.71 -1.92
N LEU A 65 -5.05 -33.49 -1.78
CA LEU A 65 -3.94 -32.96 -2.55
C LEU A 65 -2.70 -32.81 -1.66
N PRO A 66 -1.61 -33.55 -1.91
CA PRO A 66 -0.34 -33.41 -1.18
C PRO A 66 0.38 -32.10 -1.56
N GLU A 67 1.37 -31.70 -0.77
CA GLU A 67 2.32 -30.61 -1.08
C GLU A 67 3.74 -31.16 -1.30
N ASN A 68 4.59 -30.44 -2.04
CA ASN A 68 6.00 -30.79 -2.15
C ASN A 68 6.71 -30.61 -0.79
N TYR A 69 7.75 -31.41 -0.58
CA TYR A 69 8.59 -31.38 0.62
C TYR A 69 7.90 -31.79 1.93
N ASP A 70 6.66 -32.30 1.88
CA ASP A 70 6.09 -33.04 3.00
C ASP A 70 6.82 -34.39 3.15
N ILE A 71 7.60 -34.52 4.23
CA ILE A 71 8.41 -35.70 4.55
C ILE A 71 7.54 -36.97 4.69
N SER A 72 6.25 -36.80 5.01
CA SER A 72 5.31 -37.89 5.18
C SER A 72 4.66 -38.36 3.87
N TYR A 73 4.86 -37.64 2.75
CA TYR A 73 4.36 -38.02 1.43
C TYR A 73 5.30 -39.06 0.77
N PRO A 74 4.80 -40.25 0.37
CA PRO A 74 5.67 -41.38 -0.01
C PRO A 74 6.07 -41.40 -1.50
N TYR A 75 5.68 -40.42 -2.31
CA TYR A 75 5.92 -40.42 -3.76
C TYR A 75 6.78 -39.22 -4.19
N ASP A 76 7.62 -39.43 -5.21
CA ASP A 76 8.49 -38.37 -5.75
C ASP A 76 7.75 -37.32 -6.60
N VAL A 77 6.50 -37.61 -6.99
CA VAL A 77 5.66 -36.74 -7.83
C VAL A 77 4.30 -36.59 -7.17
N LEU A 78 3.80 -35.36 -7.09
CA LEU A 78 2.49 -35.06 -6.53
C LEU A 78 1.37 -35.72 -7.35
N LYS A 79 0.41 -36.32 -6.65
CA LYS A 79 -0.73 -37.03 -7.23
C LYS A 79 -2.01 -36.66 -6.49
N VAL A 80 -3.09 -36.43 -7.23
CA VAL A 80 -4.42 -36.28 -6.64
C VAL A 80 -4.87 -37.64 -6.11
N MET A 81 -5.26 -37.70 -4.83
CA MET A 81 -5.82 -38.90 -4.22
C MET A 81 -7.34 -38.78 -4.16
N GLN A 82 -8.08 -39.65 -4.85
CA GLN A 82 -9.53 -39.75 -4.68
C GLN A 82 -9.83 -40.70 -3.53
N LEU A 83 -10.47 -40.19 -2.48
CA LEU A 83 -10.77 -40.96 -1.26
C LEU A 83 -12.22 -41.48 -1.25
N VAL A 84 -13.16 -40.65 -1.73
CA VAL A 84 -14.58 -40.99 -1.86
C VAL A 84 -15.02 -40.68 -3.29
N HIS A 85 -15.79 -41.58 -3.89
CA HIS A 85 -16.34 -41.38 -5.23
C HIS A 85 -17.33 -40.20 -5.24
N GLU A 86 -17.32 -39.34 -6.27
CA GLU A 86 -18.14 -38.10 -6.33
C GLU A 86 -19.66 -38.32 -6.23
N HIS A 87 -20.13 -39.55 -6.47
CA HIS A 87 -21.56 -39.90 -6.36
C HIS A 87 -21.95 -40.31 -4.94
N ASP A 88 -20.97 -40.66 -4.12
CA ASP A 88 -21.14 -41.02 -2.72
C ASP A 88 -20.91 -39.79 -1.85
N ARG A 89 -21.48 -39.80 -0.66
CA ARG A 89 -21.33 -38.68 0.27
C ARG A 89 -20.01 -38.78 1.05
N ALA A 90 -19.17 -37.76 0.95
CA ALA A 90 -18.08 -37.54 1.90
C ALA A 90 -18.50 -36.63 3.08
N TRP A 91 -17.84 -36.78 4.23
CA TRP A 91 -18.16 -36.08 5.48
C TRP A 91 -17.18 -34.93 5.77
N HIS A 92 -17.10 -33.92 4.90
CA HIS A 92 -16.11 -32.83 4.99
C HIS A 92 -16.67 -31.53 5.59
N ALA A 93 -17.90 -31.14 5.23
CA ALA A 93 -18.48 -29.85 5.62
C ALA A 93 -19.04 -29.84 7.07
N GLY A 94 -19.65 -30.95 7.52
CA GLY A 94 -20.38 -30.99 8.79
C GLY A 94 -21.59 -30.03 8.81
N ARG A 95 -21.93 -29.47 9.99
CA ARG A 95 -22.95 -28.41 10.08
C ARG A 95 -22.49 -27.19 9.26
N SER A 96 -23.24 -26.90 8.22
CA SER A 96 -22.87 -25.96 7.16
C SER A 96 -24.12 -25.35 6.51
N TYR A 97 -23.98 -24.13 6.00
CA TYR A 97 -25.00 -23.42 5.26
C TYR A 97 -24.37 -22.63 4.11
N TRP A 98 -24.99 -22.65 2.93
CA TRP A 98 -24.67 -21.72 1.85
C TRP A 98 -25.87 -21.53 0.91
N GLN A 99 -26.18 -20.28 0.57
CA GLN A 99 -27.22 -19.89 -0.39
C GLN A 99 -28.58 -20.60 -0.17
N GLY A 100 -29.02 -20.68 1.09
CA GLY A 100 -30.33 -21.26 1.45
C GLY A 100 -30.33 -22.79 1.59
N ARG A 101 -29.17 -23.44 1.49
CA ARG A 101 -29.02 -24.89 1.67
C ARG A 101 -28.24 -25.19 2.93
N GLU A 102 -28.71 -26.18 3.68
CA GLU A 102 -28.02 -26.75 4.84
C GLU A 102 -27.47 -28.14 4.50
N ASN A 103 -26.61 -28.68 5.37
CA ASN A 103 -26.03 -30.02 5.22
C ASN A 103 -25.29 -30.21 3.89
N ILE A 104 -24.37 -29.29 3.59
CA ILE A 104 -23.68 -29.16 2.30
C ILE A 104 -22.99 -30.46 1.85
N ASN A 105 -22.59 -31.34 2.77
CA ASN A 105 -22.09 -32.70 2.47
C ASN A 105 -22.94 -33.46 1.43
N ASP A 106 -24.26 -33.34 1.48
CA ASP A 106 -25.17 -34.14 0.64
C ASP A 106 -25.17 -33.72 -0.84
N GLN A 107 -24.59 -32.55 -1.14
CA GLN A 107 -24.67 -31.85 -2.42
C GLN A 107 -23.33 -31.19 -2.82
N SER A 108 -22.21 -31.63 -2.27
CA SER A 108 -20.92 -31.00 -2.56
C SER A 108 -19.80 -31.99 -2.80
N ILE A 109 -18.80 -31.55 -3.55
CA ILE A 109 -17.50 -32.20 -3.65
C ILE A 109 -16.52 -31.42 -2.78
N GLY A 110 -15.75 -32.14 -1.97
CA GLY A 110 -14.82 -31.58 -1.00
C GLY A 110 -13.39 -31.94 -1.36
N ILE A 111 -12.54 -30.93 -1.49
CA ILE A 111 -11.11 -31.08 -1.78
C ILE A 111 -10.32 -30.66 -0.56
N GLU A 112 -9.64 -31.62 0.06
CA GLU A 112 -8.68 -31.40 1.14
C GLU A 112 -7.29 -31.14 0.56
N ILE A 113 -6.63 -30.09 1.05
CA ILE A 113 -5.33 -29.65 0.55
C ILE A 113 -4.38 -29.68 1.72
N VAL A 114 -3.30 -30.45 1.61
CA VAL A 114 -2.28 -30.52 2.66
C VAL A 114 -1.64 -29.16 2.78
N ASN A 115 -1.92 -28.49 3.89
CA ASN A 115 -1.30 -27.23 4.24
C ASN A 115 -1.40 -27.04 5.76
N VAL A 116 -0.28 -26.70 6.41
CA VAL A 116 -0.15 -26.79 7.88
C VAL A 116 0.11 -25.41 8.50
N PRO A 117 -0.93 -24.72 9.02
CA PRO A 117 -0.75 -23.46 9.72
C PRO A 117 -0.08 -23.66 11.09
N GLN A 118 0.80 -22.75 11.47
CA GLN A 118 1.48 -22.76 12.77
C GLN A 118 0.75 -21.84 13.74
N CYS A 119 0.04 -22.41 14.72
CA CYS A 119 -0.72 -21.65 15.70
C CYS A 119 -0.11 -21.68 17.10
N GLU A 120 0.17 -20.51 17.66
CA GLU A 120 0.52 -20.30 19.07
C GLU A 120 -0.72 -19.87 19.87
N TYR A 121 -0.81 -20.33 21.12
CA TYR A 121 -1.92 -20.02 22.04
C TYR A 121 -1.37 -19.36 23.31
N ASP A 122 -2.07 -18.36 23.84
CA ASP A 122 -1.70 -17.72 25.11
C ASP A 122 -1.83 -18.73 26.27
N SER A 123 -0.82 -18.75 27.15
CA SER A 123 -0.62 -19.74 28.23
C SER A 123 -1.67 -19.73 29.38
N GLY A 124 -2.86 -19.14 29.18
CA GLY A 124 -3.73 -18.68 30.27
C GLY A 124 -5.18 -19.19 30.30
N GLY A 125 -5.62 -20.07 29.40
CA GLY A 125 -7.00 -20.56 29.45
C GLY A 125 -7.26 -21.84 28.67
N GLU A 126 -7.41 -22.97 29.38
CA GLU A 126 -7.87 -24.26 28.80
C GLU A 126 -9.35 -24.23 28.32
N GLY A 127 -10.02 -23.09 28.44
CA GLY A 127 -11.47 -22.95 28.26
C GLY A 127 -11.90 -22.24 26.97
N SER A 128 -11.27 -22.51 25.81
CA SER A 128 -11.86 -22.35 24.46
C SER A 128 -10.77 -22.36 23.36
N ARG A 129 -10.38 -23.55 22.89
CA ARG A 129 -9.62 -23.70 21.61
C ARG A 129 -10.55 -23.46 20.41
N ARG A 130 -11.25 -22.33 20.37
CA ARG A 130 -12.05 -21.95 19.20
C ARG A 130 -11.11 -21.64 18.04
N GLU A 131 -11.57 -21.93 16.82
CA GLU A 131 -10.81 -21.55 15.64
C GLU A 131 -10.74 -20.01 15.49
N HIS A 132 -11.71 -19.30 16.09
CA HIS A 132 -11.79 -17.85 16.18
C HIS A 132 -11.73 -17.40 17.66
N GLY A 133 -10.79 -16.53 18.03
CA GLY A 133 -10.70 -15.98 19.39
C GLY A 133 -9.44 -15.15 19.68
N GLU A 134 -9.60 -14.14 20.54
CA GLU A 134 -8.51 -13.36 21.13
C GLU A 134 -7.66 -14.28 22.04
N GLY A 135 -6.43 -14.59 21.62
CA GLY A 135 -5.53 -15.52 22.32
C GLY A 135 -4.98 -16.67 21.47
N ARG A 136 -5.27 -16.68 20.16
CA ARG A 136 -4.71 -17.60 19.16
C ARG A 136 -4.01 -16.80 18.05
N MET A 137 -2.72 -17.06 17.83
CA MET A 137 -1.95 -16.48 16.72
C MET A 137 -1.59 -17.59 15.73
N CYS A 138 -2.16 -17.58 14.54
CA CYS A 138 -1.83 -18.54 13.47
C CYS A 138 -1.04 -17.88 12.35
N VAL A 139 0.05 -18.53 11.93
CA VAL A 139 0.78 -18.24 10.71
C VAL A 139 0.35 -19.25 9.66
N PHE A 140 -0.29 -18.77 8.60
CA PHE A 140 -0.69 -19.60 7.46
C PHE A 140 0.43 -19.55 6.42
N PRO A 141 1.03 -20.68 6.03
CA PRO A 141 1.98 -20.74 4.93
C PRO A 141 1.28 -20.57 3.57
N ASP A 142 2.08 -20.24 2.57
CA ASP A 142 1.65 -20.21 1.17
C ASP A 142 1.44 -21.64 0.67
N TYR A 143 0.47 -21.81 -0.21
CA TYR A 143 0.25 -23.09 -0.87
C TYR A 143 1.31 -23.30 -1.95
N ASP A 144 1.75 -24.55 -2.09
CA ASP A 144 2.72 -24.95 -3.11
C ASP A 144 2.18 -24.66 -4.53
N PRO A 145 2.90 -23.93 -5.39
CA PRO A 145 2.45 -23.65 -6.76
C PRO A 145 2.10 -24.90 -7.59
N GLU A 146 2.84 -26.01 -7.43
CA GLU A 146 2.52 -27.25 -8.17
C GLU A 146 1.23 -27.89 -7.65
N GLN A 147 1.03 -27.85 -6.32
CA GLN A 147 -0.21 -28.27 -5.67
C GLN A 147 -1.41 -27.43 -6.15
N ILE A 148 -1.25 -26.10 -6.27
CA ILE A 148 -2.31 -25.22 -6.78
C ILE A 148 -2.60 -25.46 -8.25
N GLN A 149 -1.59 -25.74 -9.07
CA GLN A 149 -1.80 -26.11 -10.47
C GLN A 149 -2.59 -27.44 -10.62
N MET A 150 -2.33 -28.40 -9.73
CA MET A 150 -3.13 -29.62 -9.63
C MET A 150 -4.57 -29.33 -9.23
N LEU A 151 -4.76 -28.46 -8.22
CA LEU A 151 -6.08 -28.02 -7.77
C LEU A 151 -6.88 -27.36 -8.90
N ILE A 152 -6.26 -26.46 -9.67
CA ILE A 152 -6.89 -25.80 -10.82
C ILE A 152 -7.33 -26.83 -11.86
N THR A 153 -6.48 -27.81 -12.16
CA THR A 153 -6.77 -28.85 -13.14
C THR A 153 -7.94 -29.72 -12.69
N LEU A 154 -7.89 -30.19 -11.44
CA LEU A 154 -8.95 -31.00 -10.84
C LEU A 154 -10.28 -30.23 -10.74
N SER A 155 -10.23 -28.97 -10.30
CA SER A 155 -11.43 -28.13 -10.15
C SER A 155 -12.11 -27.89 -11.50
N LYS A 156 -11.35 -27.60 -12.56
CA LYS A 156 -11.91 -27.45 -13.91
C LYS A 156 -12.61 -28.72 -14.39
N ASP A 157 -11.98 -29.86 -14.15
CA ASP A 157 -12.50 -31.17 -14.53
C ASP A 157 -13.80 -31.51 -13.77
N ILE A 158 -13.86 -31.22 -12.46
CA ILE A 158 -15.07 -31.34 -11.63
C ILE A 158 -16.18 -30.41 -12.13
N LEU A 159 -15.87 -29.13 -12.37
CA LEU A 159 -16.84 -28.14 -12.83
C LEU A 159 -17.38 -28.47 -14.22
N ALA A 160 -16.56 -29.02 -15.12
CA ALA A 160 -17.00 -29.48 -16.43
C ALA A 160 -18.01 -30.63 -16.35
N ARG A 161 -17.88 -31.50 -15.34
CA ARG A 161 -18.86 -32.57 -15.05
C ARG A 161 -20.12 -32.07 -14.34
N ASN A 162 -20.04 -30.96 -13.62
CA ASN A 162 -21.10 -30.42 -12.78
C ASN A 162 -21.44 -28.98 -13.19
N PRO A 163 -22.07 -28.77 -14.37
CA PRO A 163 -22.31 -27.44 -14.94
C PRO A 163 -23.26 -26.56 -14.11
N ASP A 164 -23.98 -27.15 -13.15
CA ASP A 164 -24.84 -26.42 -12.22
C ASP A 164 -24.06 -25.70 -11.09
N ILE A 165 -22.75 -25.94 -10.96
CA ILE A 165 -21.88 -25.23 -10.01
C ILE A 165 -21.39 -23.95 -10.70
N GLY A 166 -22.04 -22.83 -10.37
CA GLY A 166 -21.61 -21.51 -10.79
C GLY A 166 -20.51 -20.91 -9.91
N PRO A 167 -20.01 -19.71 -10.27
CA PRO A 167 -18.89 -19.06 -9.58
C PRO A 167 -19.10 -18.87 -8.08
N THR A 168 -20.32 -18.53 -7.64
CA THR A 168 -20.62 -18.28 -6.21
C THR A 168 -20.90 -19.56 -5.42
N GLN A 169 -20.78 -20.74 -6.04
CA GLN A 169 -20.89 -22.04 -5.40
C GLN A 169 -19.55 -22.76 -5.22
N VAL A 170 -18.44 -22.11 -5.58
CA VAL A 170 -17.08 -22.53 -5.20
C VAL A 170 -16.68 -21.75 -3.95
N VAL A 171 -16.50 -22.45 -2.84
CA VAL A 171 -16.43 -21.84 -1.50
C VAL A 171 -15.39 -22.53 -0.62
N GLY A 172 -14.91 -21.83 0.40
CA GLY A 172 -14.11 -22.43 1.47
C GLY A 172 -14.97 -23.10 2.54
N HIS A 173 -14.37 -23.93 3.38
CA HIS A 173 -15.07 -24.43 4.57
C HIS A 173 -15.48 -23.30 5.52
N SER A 174 -14.63 -22.27 5.62
CA SER A 174 -14.87 -21.05 6.37
C SER A 174 -16.13 -20.30 5.89
N ASP A 175 -16.43 -20.32 4.59
CA ASP A 175 -17.61 -19.65 4.06
C ASP A 175 -18.91 -20.31 4.49
N ILE A 176 -18.92 -21.64 4.48
CA ILE A 176 -20.12 -22.44 4.78
C ILE A 176 -20.28 -22.72 6.27
N ALA A 177 -19.25 -22.48 7.08
CA ALA A 177 -19.26 -22.68 8.53
C ALA A 177 -18.44 -21.59 9.27
N PRO A 178 -18.73 -20.29 9.07
CA PRO A 178 -17.87 -19.18 9.48
C PRO A 178 -17.60 -19.13 10.98
N THR A 179 -18.57 -19.45 11.83
CA THR A 179 -18.40 -19.41 13.29
C THR A 179 -17.60 -20.59 13.86
N ARG A 180 -17.20 -21.54 13.01
CA ARG A 180 -16.55 -22.80 13.44
C ARG A 180 -15.25 -23.04 12.71
N LYS A 181 -15.16 -22.63 11.45
CA LYS A 181 -14.10 -23.00 10.51
C LYS A 181 -13.36 -21.80 9.96
N ASN A 182 -12.05 -21.94 9.80
CA ASN A 182 -11.18 -20.92 9.22
C ASN A 182 -10.39 -21.41 7.99
N ASP A 183 -10.57 -22.65 7.56
CA ASP A 183 -9.93 -23.21 6.37
C ASP A 183 -10.73 -22.87 5.09
N PRO A 184 -10.08 -22.65 3.93
CA PRO A 184 -8.67 -22.88 3.61
C PRO A 184 -7.72 -21.71 4.01
N GLY A 185 -8.18 -20.78 4.84
CA GLY A 185 -7.35 -19.73 5.42
C GLY A 185 -7.03 -18.57 4.47
N PRO A 186 -6.42 -17.49 5.00
CA PRO A 186 -6.19 -16.24 4.27
C PRO A 186 -5.15 -16.34 3.16
N ARG A 187 -4.33 -17.41 3.12
CA ARG A 187 -3.30 -17.59 2.08
C ARG A 187 -3.76 -18.45 0.92
N PHE A 188 -5.02 -18.91 0.93
CA PHE A 188 -5.57 -19.67 -0.18
C PHE A 188 -5.73 -18.78 -1.43
N PRO A 189 -5.26 -19.22 -2.61
CA PRO A 189 -5.10 -18.34 -3.77
C PRO A 189 -6.41 -18.19 -4.57
N TRP A 190 -7.47 -17.67 -3.94
CA TRP A 190 -8.79 -17.48 -4.55
C TRP A 190 -8.75 -16.69 -5.86
N TYR A 191 -7.96 -15.60 -5.92
CA TYR A 191 -7.83 -14.81 -7.14
C TYR A 191 -7.15 -15.57 -8.29
N GLU A 192 -6.21 -16.47 -7.98
CA GLU A 192 -5.58 -17.31 -8.99
C GLU A 192 -6.57 -18.31 -9.59
N LEU A 193 -7.37 -18.94 -8.74
CA LEU A 193 -8.47 -19.82 -9.17
C LEU A 193 -9.46 -19.05 -10.04
N TYR A 194 -9.87 -17.84 -9.63
CA TYR A 194 -10.75 -16.99 -10.42
C TYR A 194 -10.17 -16.66 -11.80
N LYS A 195 -8.89 -16.27 -11.89
CA LYS A 195 -8.21 -16.06 -13.19
C LYS A 195 -8.22 -17.31 -14.05
N ALA A 196 -8.18 -18.49 -13.44
CA ALA A 196 -8.31 -19.75 -14.13
C ALA A 196 -9.76 -20.11 -14.52
N GLY A 197 -10.75 -19.30 -14.13
CA GLY A 197 -12.18 -19.51 -14.41
C GLY A 197 -12.91 -20.31 -13.31
N ILE A 198 -12.36 -20.39 -12.10
CA ILE A 198 -12.90 -21.14 -10.97
C ILE A 198 -13.31 -20.16 -9.86
N GLY A 199 -14.58 -20.17 -9.47
CA GLY A 199 -15.07 -19.36 -8.36
C GLY A 199 -15.35 -17.90 -8.71
N ALA A 200 -15.80 -17.15 -7.70
CA ALA A 200 -16.23 -15.76 -7.84
C ALA A 200 -15.11 -14.77 -7.48
N TRP A 201 -15.13 -13.59 -8.11
CA TRP A 201 -14.30 -12.46 -7.73
C TRP A 201 -14.97 -11.14 -8.11
N TYR A 202 -14.61 -10.05 -7.45
CA TYR A 202 -15.19 -8.73 -7.71
C TYR A 202 -14.45 -7.99 -8.83
N GLU A 203 -15.08 -6.92 -9.33
CA GLU A 203 -14.45 -5.97 -10.25
C GLU A 203 -13.93 -4.75 -9.48
N VAL A 204 -12.67 -4.37 -9.73
CA VAL A 204 -11.96 -3.32 -8.97
C VAL A 204 -12.66 -1.96 -9.07
N GLU A 205 -13.13 -1.58 -10.26
CA GLU A 205 -13.81 -0.29 -10.47
C GLU A 205 -15.16 -0.22 -9.73
N THR A 206 -15.88 -1.34 -9.64
CA THR A 206 -17.12 -1.43 -8.87
C THR A 206 -16.85 -1.34 -7.37
N VAL A 207 -15.75 -1.94 -6.88
CA VAL A 207 -15.31 -1.76 -5.49
C VAL A 207 -14.99 -0.29 -5.23
N LYS A 208 -14.21 0.38 -6.09
CA LYS A 208 -13.90 1.81 -5.92
C LYS A 208 -15.16 2.67 -5.83
N LYS A 209 -16.17 2.41 -6.68
CA LYS A 209 -17.46 3.10 -6.65
C LYS A 209 -18.14 2.97 -5.29
N TYR A 210 -18.34 1.74 -4.80
CA TYR A 210 -18.97 1.52 -3.49
C TYR A 210 -18.10 1.98 -2.33
N TRP A 211 -16.77 1.92 -2.48
CA TRP A 211 -15.83 2.32 -1.44
C TRP A 211 -15.83 3.83 -1.23
N GLN A 212 -15.86 4.63 -2.31
CA GLN A 212 -16.07 6.07 -2.23
C GLN A 212 -17.34 6.39 -1.43
N GLN A 213 -18.44 5.71 -1.76
CA GLN A 213 -19.72 5.92 -1.08
C GLN A 213 -19.70 5.52 0.40
N PHE A 214 -19.12 4.36 0.72
CA PHE A 214 -19.08 3.84 2.10
C PHE A 214 -17.99 4.47 2.97
N ASN A 215 -17.03 5.19 2.38
CA ASN A 215 -16.09 6.03 3.12
C ASN A 215 -16.77 7.24 3.75
N ASP A 216 -17.78 7.81 3.07
CA ASP A 216 -18.54 8.94 3.60
C ASP A 216 -19.45 8.48 4.76
N VAL A 217 -20.27 7.46 4.51
CA VAL A 217 -21.18 6.87 5.50
C VAL A 217 -21.21 5.35 5.35
N LEU A 218 -20.80 4.62 6.39
CA LEU A 218 -20.89 3.17 6.40
C LEU A 218 -22.36 2.70 6.44
N PRO A 219 -22.73 1.64 5.68
CA PRO A 219 -23.98 0.92 5.86
C PRO A 219 -24.19 0.47 7.32
N SER A 220 -25.44 0.47 7.77
CA SER A 220 -25.75 -0.03 9.11
C SER A 220 -25.42 -1.53 9.25
N VAL A 221 -25.18 -1.99 10.48
CA VAL A 221 -24.90 -3.42 10.73
C VAL A 221 -26.01 -4.32 10.21
N GLY A 222 -27.28 -3.91 10.36
CA GLY A 222 -28.41 -4.66 9.85
C GLY A 222 -28.38 -4.80 8.32
N LEU A 223 -28.01 -3.73 7.62
CA LEU A 223 -27.87 -3.77 6.16
C LEU A 223 -26.69 -4.63 5.71
N VAL A 224 -25.57 -4.61 6.44
CA VAL A 224 -24.42 -5.49 6.17
C VAL A 224 -24.78 -6.96 6.38
N GLN A 225 -25.47 -7.30 7.46
CA GLN A 225 -25.95 -8.67 7.71
C GLN A 225 -26.87 -9.14 6.59
N LYS A 226 -27.78 -8.28 6.14
CA LYS A 226 -28.65 -8.54 4.99
C LYS A 226 -27.85 -8.73 3.70
N ALA A 227 -26.80 -7.96 3.48
CA ALA A 227 -25.92 -8.10 2.32
C ALA A 227 -25.13 -9.43 2.36
N LEU A 228 -24.55 -9.81 3.50
CA LEU A 228 -23.87 -11.10 3.69
C LEU A 228 -24.82 -12.27 3.40
N ARG A 229 -26.04 -12.21 3.92
CA ARG A 229 -27.10 -13.19 3.65
C ARG A 229 -27.49 -13.24 2.18
N THR A 230 -27.56 -12.06 1.53
CA THR A 230 -27.88 -11.92 0.11
C THR A 230 -26.85 -12.61 -0.78
N TYR A 231 -25.56 -12.49 -0.43
CA TYR A 231 -24.47 -13.11 -1.16
C TYR A 231 -24.46 -14.65 -1.02
N GLY A 232 -24.68 -15.15 0.20
CA GLY A 232 -24.79 -16.59 0.43
C GLY A 232 -24.63 -17.08 1.86
N TYR A 233 -24.16 -16.25 2.79
CA TYR A 233 -23.90 -16.65 4.18
C TYR A 233 -25.20 -16.93 4.95
N GLY A 234 -25.11 -17.80 5.95
CA GLY A 234 -26.20 -18.11 6.90
C GLY A 234 -26.37 -17.05 7.97
N GLN A 235 -26.29 -15.77 7.59
CA GLN A 235 -26.25 -14.65 8.53
C GLN A 235 -27.66 -14.24 8.98
N GLU A 236 -27.85 -14.09 10.29
CA GLU A 236 -29.05 -13.49 10.88
C GLU A 236 -28.94 -11.97 10.94
N GLU A 237 -30.06 -11.28 10.67
CA GLU A 237 -30.17 -9.82 10.67
C GLU A 237 -30.54 -9.32 12.07
N THR A 238 -29.56 -9.32 13.00
CA THR A 238 -29.75 -8.90 14.40
C THR A 238 -29.69 -7.38 14.60
N GLY A 239 -29.12 -6.65 13.64
CA GLY A 239 -28.85 -5.21 13.71
C GLY A 239 -27.71 -4.83 14.67
N ARG A 240 -26.99 -5.80 15.24
CA ARG A 240 -25.90 -5.60 16.20
C ARG A 240 -24.66 -6.32 15.69
N LEU A 241 -23.48 -5.74 15.93
CA LEU A 241 -22.21 -6.36 15.53
C LEU A 241 -21.88 -7.48 16.54
N ASP A 242 -22.53 -8.62 16.38
CA ASP A 242 -22.39 -9.80 17.21
C ASP A 242 -21.22 -10.71 16.75
N PRO A 243 -20.77 -11.66 17.59
CA PRO A 243 -19.65 -12.53 17.22
C PRO A 243 -19.88 -13.33 15.93
N ALA A 244 -21.12 -13.73 15.63
CA ALA A 244 -21.42 -14.46 14.40
C ALA A 244 -21.20 -13.58 13.16
N THR A 245 -21.55 -12.28 13.26
CA THR A 245 -21.29 -11.30 12.21
C THR A 245 -19.79 -11.07 12.01
N ILE A 246 -19.02 -10.94 13.11
CA ILE A 246 -17.56 -10.76 13.07
C ILE A 246 -16.88 -11.98 12.44
N ASP A 247 -17.25 -13.20 12.85
CA ASP A 247 -16.71 -14.45 12.30
C ASP A 247 -17.05 -14.58 10.80
N THR A 248 -18.26 -14.17 10.41
CA THR A 248 -18.69 -14.18 9.00
C THR A 248 -17.93 -13.16 8.15
N LEU A 249 -17.70 -11.95 8.68
CA LEU A 249 -16.86 -10.95 8.02
C LEU A 249 -15.42 -11.43 7.89
N SER A 250 -14.89 -12.12 8.90
CA SER A 250 -13.55 -12.74 8.85
C SER A 250 -13.46 -13.82 7.77
N ALA A 251 -14.46 -14.71 7.67
CA ALA A 251 -14.58 -15.69 6.59
C ALA A 251 -14.62 -15.03 5.21
N PHE A 252 -15.47 -14.00 5.06
CA PHE A 252 -15.57 -13.21 3.83
C PHE A 252 -14.24 -12.56 3.45
N GLN A 253 -13.54 -11.96 4.41
CA GLN A 253 -12.24 -11.35 4.19
C GLN A 253 -11.18 -12.39 3.81
N MET A 254 -11.14 -13.56 4.45
CA MET A 254 -10.23 -14.65 4.04
C MET A 254 -10.44 -15.05 2.58
N HIS A 255 -11.67 -14.99 2.09
CA HIS A 255 -11.98 -15.33 0.70
C HIS A 255 -11.64 -14.17 -0.26
N PHE A 256 -12.19 -12.98 -0.02
CA PHE A 256 -12.18 -11.88 -1.00
C PHE A 256 -11.22 -10.75 -0.69
N VAL A 257 -10.80 -10.56 0.57
CA VAL A 257 -9.87 -9.50 0.98
C VAL A 257 -8.72 -10.07 1.85
N PRO A 258 -8.01 -11.12 1.39
CA PRO A 258 -7.14 -11.93 2.24
C PRO A 258 -5.95 -11.18 2.87
N TRP A 259 -5.58 -10.01 2.34
CA TRP A 259 -4.57 -9.14 2.93
C TRP A 259 -5.07 -8.38 4.18
N ARG A 260 -6.37 -8.43 4.49
CA ARG A 260 -7.00 -7.68 5.58
C ARG A 260 -8.10 -8.49 6.28
N VAL A 261 -7.71 -9.55 7.00
CA VAL A 261 -8.64 -10.37 7.80
C VAL A 261 -8.69 -9.87 9.23
N THR A 262 -9.67 -9.01 9.52
CA THR A 262 -9.86 -8.34 10.81
C THR A 262 -11.19 -8.69 11.49
N GLY A 263 -12.15 -9.23 10.74
CA GLY A 263 -13.55 -9.38 11.16
C GLY A 263 -14.29 -8.05 11.34
N GLN A 264 -13.65 -6.91 11.04
CA GLN A 264 -14.21 -5.57 11.20
C GLN A 264 -15.05 -5.16 10.00
N MET A 265 -16.01 -4.28 10.27
CA MET A 265 -16.95 -3.74 9.29
C MET A 265 -16.40 -2.45 8.64
N ASP A 266 -15.29 -2.55 7.93
CA ASP A 266 -14.67 -1.40 7.25
C ASP A 266 -15.23 -1.17 5.82
N SER A 267 -15.09 0.06 5.32
CA SER A 267 -15.68 0.50 4.05
C SER A 267 -15.20 -0.30 2.84
N GLN A 268 -13.95 -0.78 2.84
CA GLN A 268 -13.39 -1.57 1.74
C GLN A 268 -13.96 -2.99 1.74
N THR A 269 -14.08 -3.62 2.92
CA THR A 269 -14.74 -4.92 3.09
C THR A 269 -16.19 -4.84 2.61
N LEU A 270 -16.92 -3.80 3.01
CA LEU A 270 -18.32 -3.62 2.60
C LEU A 270 -18.46 -3.31 1.10
N ALA A 271 -17.58 -2.47 0.56
CA ALA A 271 -17.58 -2.19 -0.87
C ALA A 271 -17.31 -3.45 -1.71
N THR A 272 -16.42 -4.32 -1.22
CA THR A 272 -16.15 -5.62 -1.84
C THR A 272 -17.39 -6.52 -1.82
N LEU A 273 -18.08 -6.60 -0.68
CA LEU A 273 -19.32 -7.37 -0.57
C LEU A 273 -20.40 -6.87 -1.53
N PHE A 274 -20.62 -5.55 -1.59
CA PHE A 274 -21.60 -4.96 -2.49
C PHE A 274 -21.20 -5.11 -3.96
N ALA A 275 -19.92 -5.00 -4.32
CA ALA A 275 -19.44 -5.23 -5.68
C ALA A 275 -19.64 -6.69 -6.14
N LEU A 276 -19.47 -7.66 -5.24
CA LEU A 276 -19.78 -9.06 -5.53
C LEU A 276 -21.28 -9.27 -5.75
N ILE A 277 -22.12 -8.67 -4.90
CA ILE A 277 -23.59 -8.75 -5.06
C ILE A 277 -24.03 -8.06 -6.34
N ASP A 278 -23.46 -6.92 -6.68
CA ASP A 278 -23.70 -6.20 -7.95
C ASP A 278 -23.42 -7.11 -9.15
N ARG A 279 -22.25 -7.74 -9.17
CA ARG A 279 -21.83 -8.61 -10.26
C ARG A 279 -22.67 -9.87 -10.42
N TYR A 280 -22.93 -10.57 -9.31
CA TYR A 280 -23.52 -11.92 -9.35
C TYR A 280 -25.01 -11.95 -9.03
N PHE A 281 -25.55 -10.88 -8.44
CA PHE A 281 -26.95 -10.73 -8.05
C PHE A 281 -27.47 -9.30 -8.30
N PRO A 282 -27.36 -8.76 -9.54
CA PRO A 282 -27.63 -7.35 -9.83
C PRO A 282 -29.03 -6.89 -9.43
N GLU A 283 -30.05 -7.74 -9.57
CA GLU A 283 -31.42 -7.41 -9.14
C GLU A 283 -31.55 -7.24 -7.62
N LYS A 284 -30.68 -7.89 -6.84
CA LYS A 284 -30.69 -7.80 -5.37
C LYS A 284 -29.90 -6.61 -4.87
N VAL A 285 -28.80 -6.21 -5.54
CA VAL A 285 -28.00 -5.05 -5.10
C VAL A 285 -28.81 -3.77 -5.13
N GLU A 286 -29.71 -3.61 -6.12
CA GLU A 286 -30.56 -2.43 -6.23
C GLU A 286 -31.42 -2.23 -4.97
N SER A 287 -31.99 -3.32 -4.44
CA SER A 287 -32.78 -3.27 -3.20
C SER A 287 -31.95 -2.94 -1.96
N LEU A 288 -30.68 -3.38 -1.91
CA LEU A 288 -29.77 -3.06 -0.81
C LEU A 288 -29.34 -1.59 -0.87
N MET A 289 -29.07 -1.08 -2.07
CA MET A 289 -28.69 0.32 -2.27
C MET A 289 -29.83 1.28 -2.00
N GLN A 290 -31.08 0.92 -2.33
CA GLN A 290 -32.25 1.70 -1.92
C GLN A 290 -32.37 1.78 -0.39
N ALA A 291 -32.11 0.68 0.33
CA ALA A 291 -32.09 0.67 1.79
C ALA A 291 -30.95 1.56 2.34
N TYR A 292 -29.75 1.47 1.76
CA TYR A 292 -28.63 2.32 2.12
C TYR A 292 -28.93 3.81 1.92
N THR A 293 -29.45 4.21 0.75
CA THR A 293 -29.80 5.61 0.48
C THR A 293 -30.82 6.15 1.48
N LYS A 294 -31.75 5.31 1.92
CA LYS A 294 -32.70 5.68 2.97
C LYS A 294 -32.01 5.89 4.33
N GLU A 295 -31.11 4.97 4.72
CA GLU A 295 -30.31 5.10 5.94
C GLU A 295 -29.51 6.41 5.94
N VAL A 296 -28.88 6.76 4.80
CA VAL A 296 -28.10 8.00 4.65
C VAL A 296 -28.99 9.24 4.70
N SER A 297 -30.16 9.23 4.06
CA SER A 297 -31.08 10.38 4.06
C SER A 297 -31.67 10.72 5.42
N ASP A 298 -31.71 9.73 6.33
CA ASP A 298 -32.23 9.89 7.70
C ASP A 298 -31.14 10.42 8.66
N ILE A 299 -29.88 10.56 8.23
CA ILE A 299 -28.80 11.17 9.00
C ILE A 299 -28.95 12.70 8.92
N PRO A 300 -29.14 13.42 10.03
CA PRO A 300 -29.12 14.88 10.02
C PRO A 300 -27.78 15.35 9.47
N VAL A 301 -27.80 16.21 8.45
CA VAL A 301 -26.62 16.72 7.74
C VAL A 301 -25.59 17.25 8.74
N LEU A 302 -24.65 16.38 9.10
CA LEU A 302 -23.36 16.79 9.63
C LEU A 302 -22.61 17.32 8.43
N VAL A 303 -22.33 18.63 8.49
CA VAL A 303 -21.59 19.44 7.52
C VAL A 303 -20.58 18.56 6.75
N GLU A 304 -20.85 18.29 5.46
CA GLU A 304 -19.82 17.84 4.53
C GLU A 304 -18.63 18.76 4.74
N SER A 305 -17.50 18.23 5.20
CA SER A 305 -16.26 19.00 5.17
C SER A 305 -15.98 19.27 3.69
N LYS A 306 -16.34 20.47 3.21
CA LYS A 306 -15.92 20.95 1.89
C LYS A 306 -14.41 20.73 1.83
N VAL A 307 -13.96 19.79 1.00
CA VAL A 307 -12.54 19.58 0.72
C VAL A 307 -12.02 20.91 0.22
N LYS A 308 -11.18 21.58 1.02
CA LYS A 308 -10.68 22.92 0.73
C LYS A 308 -9.90 22.90 -0.58
N ARG A 309 -10.31 23.72 -1.56
CA ARG A 309 -9.69 23.79 -2.89
C ARG A 309 -8.72 24.98 -2.99
N GLY A 310 -7.43 24.69 -3.04
CA GLY A 310 -6.41 25.74 -3.06
C GLY A 310 -6.18 26.39 -1.70
N GLN A 311 -5.38 27.45 -1.69
CA GLN A 311 -4.93 28.10 -0.46
C GLN A 311 -6.01 29.00 0.16
N ILE A 312 -6.87 29.58 -0.68
CA ILE A 312 -8.10 30.26 -0.27
C ILE A 312 -9.26 29.54 -0.97
N ASP A 313 -10.26 29.16 -0.17
CA ASP A 313 -11.56 28.62 -0.61
C ASP A 313 -12.60 29.01 0.44
N ARG A 314 -13.22 30.18 0.27
CA ARG A 314 -14.06 30.77 1.32
C ARG A 314 -15.21 31.61 0.75
N ALA A 315 -16.37 31.48 1.38
CA ALA A 315 -17.53 32.35 1.17
C ALA A 315 -17.39 33.69 1.92
N PHE A 316 -17.82 34.77 1.28
CA PHE A 316 -17.90 36.13 1.83
C PHE A 316 -19.33 36.65 1.67
N GLY A 317 -19.80 37.45 2.64
CA GLY A 317 -21.17 38.01 2.66
C GLY A 317 -22.18 37.23 3.51
N ASP A 318 -21.78 36.12 4.14
CA ASP A 318 -22.61 35.43 5.12
C ASP A 318 -22.50 36.12 6.49
N VAL A 319 -23.55 36.85 6.87
CA VAL A 319 -23.66 37.58 8.15
C VAL A 319 -23.51 36.65 9.36
N SER A 320 -23.74 35.33 9.21
CA SER A 320 -23.58 34.35 10.28
C SER A 320 -22.12 33.98 10.60
N LEU A 321 -21.17 34.30 9.72
CA LEU A 321 -19.74 33.95 9.84
C LEU A 321 -18.82 35.13 10.18
N THR A 322 -19.34 36.35 10.28
CA THR A 322 -18.54 37.57 10.49
C THR A 322 -18.78 38.17 11.86
N GLU A 323 -17.95 37.82 12.84
CA GLU A 323 -17.94 38.48 14.16
C GLU A 323 -17.15 39.80 14.12
N ASN A 324 -16.15 39.92 13.23
CA ASN A 324 -15.34 41.13 13.06
C ASN A 324 -14.95 41.36 11.57
N PRO A 325 -15.73 42.15 10.82
CA PRO A 325 -15.50 42.38 9.39
C PRO A 325 -14.11 42.95 9.04
N LEU A 326 -13.46 43.66 9.97
CA LEU A 326 -12.12 44.24 9.74
C LEU A 326 -11.02 43.17 9.67
N THR A 327 -11.23 42.02 10.32
CA THR A 327 -10.30 40.88 10.32
C THR A 327 -10.76 39.75 9.42
N ASP A 328 -12.07 39.44 9.42
CA ASP A 328 -12.60 38.24 8.77
C ASP A 328 -12.54 38.30 7.25
N ASN A 329 -12.49 39.52 6.70
CA ASN A 329 -12.41 39.75 5.26
C ASN A 329 -10.97 39.81 4.71
N ARG A 330 -9.96 39.52 5.54
CA ARG A 330 -8.54 39.57 5.15
C ARG A 330 -7.92 38.19 5.20
N LEU A 331 -7.29 37.77 4.11
CA LEU A 331 -6.61 36.48 4.01
C LEU A 331 -5.20 36.64 3.43
N SER A 332 -4.35 35.64 3.69
CA SER A 332 -2.98 35.53 3.15
C SER A 332 -2.92 34.37 2.17
N PHE A 333 -2.15 34.51 1.10
CA PHE A 333 -1.85 33.44 0.15
C PHE A 333 -0.44 33.59 -0.42
N GLN A 334 0.18 32.48 -0.84
CA GLN A 334 1.50 32.49 -1.48
C GLN A 334 1.35 32.66 -3.00
N SER A 335 2.20 33.48 -3.60
CA SER A 335 2.30 33.59 -5.05
C SER A 335 3.70 34.05 -5.43
N TYR A 336 3.92 34.12 -6.74
CA TYR A 336 5.10 34.70 -7.34
C TYR A 336 4.72 35.97 -8.08
N GLN A 337 5.67 36.89 -8.21
CA GLN A 337 5.48 38.12 -8.96
C GLN A 337 5.07 37.77 -10.40
N GLY A 338 4.03 38.43 -10.91
CA GLY A 338 3.55 38.14 -12.27
C GLY A 338 2.66 36.90 -12.39
N ARG A 339 2.33 36.20 -11.30
CA ARG A 339 1.64 34.89 -11.33
C ARG A 339 0.35 34.85 -10.51
N GLY A 340 -0.45 33.83 -10.75
CA GLY A 340 -1.66 33.52 -9.99
C GLY A 340 -2.95 34.04 -10.61
N GLU A 341 -4.05 33.48 -10.13
CA GLU A 341 -5.41 33.78 -10.55
C GLU A 341 -6.36 33.71 -9.34
N ILE A 342 -7.49 34.38 -9.47
CA ILE A 342 -8.58 34.35 -8.49
C ILE A 342 -9.85 33.92 -9.22
N THR A 343 -10.50 32.88 -8.70
CA THR A 343 -11.86 32.52 -9.09
C THR A 343 -12.85 33.18 -8.13
N ILE A 344 -13.89 33.81 -8.67
CA ILE A 344 -14.99 34.40 -7.91
C ILE A 344 -16.28 33.74 -8.41
N GLN A 345 -16.86 32.87 -7.60
CA GLN A 345 -18.18 32.31 -7.85
C GLN A 345 -19.22 33.22 -7.21
N ASN A 346 -19.98 33.93 -8.04
CA ASN A 346 -21.04 34.81 -7.55
C ASN A 346 -22.30 34.00 -7.26
N ILE A 347 -22.84 34.13 -6.06
CA ILE A 347 -24.12 33.50 -5.69
C ILE A 347 -25.25 34.45 -6.07
N ASN A 348 -25.26 35.63 -5.46
CA ASN A 348 -26.35 36.62 -5.57
C ASN A 348 -25.89 38.09 -5.39
N ALA A 349 -24.58 38.39 -5.38
CA ALA A 349 -24.12 39.77 -5.31
C ALA A 349 -24.30 40.50 -6.65
N GLU A 350 -24.64 41.79 -6.59
CA GLU A 350 -24.66 42.72 -7.73
C GLU A 350 -23.28 43.35 -7.96
N SER A 351 -22.53 43.67 -6.90
CA SER A 351 -21.16 44.19 -6.99
C SER A 351 -20.32 43.80 -5.77
N ALA A 352 -18.99 43.81 -5.94
CA ALA A 352 -18.04 43.58 -4.85
C ALA A 352 -16.76 44.42 -5.02
N SER A 353 -16.14 44.84 -3.92
CA SER A 353 -14.83 45.51 -3.92
C SER A 353 -13.78 44.58 -3.30
N ILE A 354 -12.93 44.02 -4.15
CA ILE A 354 -11.90 43.05 -3.76
C ILE A 354 -10.53 43.63 -4.08
N PHE A 355 -9.58 43.50 -3.16
CA PHE A 355 -8.23 44.02 -3.26
C PHE A 355 -7.21 42.91 -3.09
N VAL A 356 -6.14 42.97 -3.88
CA VAL A 356 -4.95 42.15 -3.70
C VAL A 356 -3.76 43.08 -3.51
N ASN A 357 -3.04 42.93 -2.40
CA ASN A 357 -1.93 43.81 -2.00
C ASN A 357 -2.26 45.31 -2.01
N GLY A 358 -3.52 45.65 -1.68
CA GLY A 358 -3.99 47.04 -1.65
C GLY A 358 -4.46 47.59 -3.00
N GLU A 359 -4.34 46.83 -4.08
CA GLU A 359 -4.84 47.21 -5.40
C GLU A 359 -6.20 46.58 -5.70
N LYS A 360 -7.18 47.41 -6.08
CA LYS A 360 -8.53 46.95 -6.41
C LYS A 360 -8.52 46.07 -7.67
N LEU A 361 -9.26 44.95 -7.63
CA LEU A 361 -9.51 44.11 -8.79
C LEU A 361 -10.55 44.76 -9.72
N ASN A 362 -10.29 44.72 -11.02
CA ASN A 362 -11.24 45.14 -12.03
C ASN A 362 -12.14 43.93 -12.35
N ILE A 363 -13.24 43.80 -11.63
CA ILE A 363 -14.22 42.73 -11.82
C ILE A 363 -15.43 43.24 -12.61
N ALA A 364 -16.23 42.32 -13.16
CA ALA A 364 -17.48 42.65 -13.82
C ALA A 364 -18.43 43.40 -12.88
N ASP A 365 -19.10 44.43 -13.41
CA ASP A 365 -20.06 45.26 -12.69
C ASP A 365 -21.21 45.61 -13.67
N PRO A 366 -22.45 45.10 -13.47
CA PRO A 366 -22.86 44.23 -12.37
C PRO A 366 -22.36 42.78 -12.54
N LEU A 367 -22.20 42.08 -11.42
CA LEU A 367 -21.99 40.64 -11.36
C LEU A 367 -23.29 39.90 -11.70
N LYS A 368 -23.18 38.81 -12.48
CA LYS A 368 -24.31 37.94 -12.81
C LYS A 368 -24.49 36.88 -11.72
N PRO A 369 -25.72 36.65 -11.21
CA PRO A 369 -25.98 35.58 -10.24
C PRO A 369 -25.60 34.21 -10.79
N LEU A 370 -25.13 33.32 -9.91
CA LEU A 370 -24.72 31.94 -10.21
C LEU A 370 -23.69 31.84 -11.36
N HIS A 371 -22.82 32.84 -11.48
CA HIS A 371 -21.79 32.90 -12.51
C HIS A 371 -20.39 32.84 -11.90
N GLU A 372 -19.49 32.09 -12.54
CA GLU A 372 -18.09 32.01 -12.16
C GLU A 372 -17.25 32.97 -13.00
N TYR A 373 -16.38 33.74 -12.34
CA TYR A 373 -15.44 34.63 -12.98
C TYR A 373 -14.01 34.24 -12.60
N VAL A 374 -13.09 34.26 -13.59
CA VAL A 374 -11.66 34.04 -13.36
C VAL A 374 -10.91 35.29 -13.75
N TYR A 375 -10.11 35.83 -12.83
CA TYR A 375 -9.30 37.02 -13.07
C TYR A 375 -7.81 36.74 -12.82
N PRO A 376 -6.90 37.24 -13.69
CA PRO A 376 -5.47 37.11 -13.45
C PRO A 376 -5.03 38.03 -12.31
N LEU A 377 -4.18 37.51 -11.42
CA LEU A 377 -3.55 38.28 -10.35
C LEU A 377 -2.15 38.81 -10.72
N SER A 378 -1.66 38.49 -11.91
CA SER A 378 -0.28 38.77 -12.35
C SER A 378 0.20 40.20 -12.18
N ARG A 379 -0.67 41.21 -12.26
CA ARG A 379 -0.28 42.62 -12.04
C ARG A 379 -0.08 43.01 -10.57
N ARG A 380 -0.58 42.20 -9.65
CA ARG A 380 -0.76 42.56 -8.22
C ARG A 380 0.02 41.67 -7.27
N THR A 381 0.46 40.50 -7.71
CA THR A 381 1.22 39.59 -6.86
C THR A 381 2.69 39.96 -6.78
N ILE A 382 3.27 39.66 -5.63
CA ILE A 382 4.70 39.71 -5.33
C ILE A 382 5.17 38.31 -4.93
N ASP A 383 6.49 38.09 -4.90
CA ASP A 383 7.06 36.84 -4.42
C ASP A 383 6.77 36.62 -2.92
N GLY A 384 6.34 35.40 -2.60
CA GLY A 384 5.99 35.00 -1.24
C GLY A 384 4.57 35.41 -0.84
N ALA A 385 4.43 35.99 0.35
CA ALA A 385 3.13 36.23 0.97
C ALA A 385 2.39 37.44 0.38
N ASN A 386 1.19 37.20 -0.12
CA ASN A 386 0.26 38.16 -0.71
C ASN A 386 -0.99 38.30 0.18
N ARG A 387 -1.68 39.44 0.09
CA ARG A 387 -2.84 39.76 0.94
C ARG A 387 -4.10 39.95 0.09
N LEU A 388 -5.15 39.19 0.40
CA LEU A 388 -6.50 39.38 -0.12
C LEU A 388 -7.33 40.18 0.88
N TYR A 389 -8.14 41.13 0.39
CA TYR A 389 -9.11 41.87 1.19
C TYR A 389 -10.42 42.06 0.44
N VAL A 390 -11.53 41.62 1.02
CA VAL A 390 -12.89 41.87 0.51
C VAL A 390 -13.50 43.03 1.30
N GLU A 391 -13.56 44.21 0.69
CA GLU A 391 -13.98 45.43 1.39
C GLU A 391 -15.50 45.53 1.52
N SER A 392 -16.23 45.26 0.44
CA SER A 392 -17.68 45.39 0.39
C SER A 392 -18.30 44.44 -0.63
N ILE A 393 -19.52 44.02 -0.35
CA ILE A 393 -20.41 43.26 -1.25
C ILE A 393 -21.77 43.96 -1.21
N SER A 394 -22.41 44.12 -2.36
CA SER A 394 -23.73 44.73 -2.50
C SER A 394 -24.64 43.83 -3.34
N PRO A 395 -25.94 43.68 -3.02
CA PRO A 395 -26.61 44.19 -1.81
C PRO A 395 -26.06 43.55 -0.52
N ALA A 396 -26.51 43.99 0.65
CA ALA A 396 -25.94 43.58 1.95
C ALA A 396 -26.08 42.07 2.24
N ASP A 397 -27.02 41.39 1.59
CA ASP A 397 -27.26 39.94 1.61
C ASP A 397 -26.60 39.21 0.41
N GLY A 398 -25.80 39.92 -0.39
CA GLY A 398 -25.02 39.36 -1.48
C GLY A 398 -23.88 38.49 -0.98
N GLN A 399 -23.64 37.39 -1.68
CA GLN A 399 -22.64 36.38 -1.35
C GLN A 399 -21.78 36.04 -2.57
N ILE A 400 -20.48 35.86 -2.31
CA ILE A 400 -19.50 35.37 -3.27
C ILE A 400 -18.62 34.31 -2.61
N GLU A 401 -18.19 33.31 -3.37
CA GLU A 401 -17.12 32.39 -2.97
C GLU A 401 -15.84 32.74 -3.73
N ILE A 402 -14.73 32.89 -3.02
CA ILE A 402 -13.42 33.17 -3.60
C ILE A 402 -12.54 31.95 -3.47
N ARG A 403 -11.91 31.58 -4.59
CA ARG A 403 -10.87 30.55 -4.65
C ARG A 403 -9.56 31.12 -5.21
N ILE A 404 -8.45 30.81 -4.56
CA ILE A 404 -7.09 31.07 -5.06
C ILE A 404 -6.27 29.77 -4.97
N PRO A 405 -5.78 29.22 -6.09
CA PRO A 405 -4.98 27.99 -6.10
C PRO A 405 -3.56 28.24 -5.56
N TYR A 406 -2.90 27.19 -5.07
CA TYR A 406 -1.47 27.18 -4.78
C TYR A 406 -0.63 27.33 -6.06
N PRO A 407 0.58 27.91 -5.98
CA PRO A 407 1.49 27.96 -7.11
C PRO A 407 1.80 26.57 -7.69
N ARG A 408 1.79 26.44 -9.02
CA ARG A 408 2.25 25.25 -9.76
C ARG A 408 3.64 25.49 -10.34
N LEU A 409 4.38 24.46 -10.73
CA LEU A 409 5.67 24.66 -11.39
C LEU A 409 5.47 25.14 -12.83
N ILE A 410 6.34 26.03 -13.30
CA ILE A 410 6.44 26.43 -14.71
C ILE A 410 7.83 26.04 -15.20
N ASP A 411 7.92 25.37 -16.35
CA ASP A 411 9.21 25.05 -16.95
C ASP A 411 9.81 26.28 -17.64
N LYS A 412 11.00 26.67 -17.19
CA LYS A 412 11.81 27.75 -17.77
C LYS A 412 13.22 27.30 -18.08
N THR A 413 13.47 25.99 -18.18
CA THR A 413 14.82 25.43 -18.32
C THR A 413 15.61 26.08 -19.46
N GLU A 414 14.97 26.37 -20.61
CA GLU A 414 15.60 27.02 -21.77
C GLU A 414 16.18 28.41 -21.44
N GLN A 415 15.55 29.17 -20.53
CA GLN A 415 15.98 30.53 -20.18
C GLN A 415 17.24 30.54 -19.30
N TYR A 416 17.53 29.41 -18.63
CA TYR A 416 18.59 29.30 -17.63
C TYR A 416 19.71 28.34 -18.06
N GLU A 417 19.66 27.77 -19.27
CA GLU A 417 20.56 26.71 -19.74
C GLU A 417 22.04 27.02 -19.47
N GLN A 418 22.50 28.23 -19.80
CA GLN A 418 23.92 28.61 -19.66
C GLN A 418 24.35 28.84 -18.20
N ARG A 419 23.40 29.10 -17.29
CA ARG A 419 23.67 29.44 -15.88
C ARG A 419 24.29 28.28 -15.11
N PHE A 420 24.05 27.04 -15.54
CA PHE A 420 24.51 25.82 -14.88
C PHE A 420 25.73 25.16 -15.56
N SER A 421 26.40 25.86 -16.47
CA SER A 421 27.48 25.28 -17.30
C SER A 421 28.64 24.67 -16.49
N THR A 422 28.95 25.20 -15.30
CA THR A 422 29.97 24.62 -14.39
C THR A 422 29.51 23.27 -13.84
N VAL A 423 28.25 23.16 -13.42
CA VAL A 423 27.64 21.91 -12.96
C VAL A 423 27.64 20.88 -14.09
N ASP A 424 27.23 21.30 -15.29
CA ASP A 424 27.19 20.43 -16.47
C ASP A 424 28.58 19.88 -16.81
N LYS A 425 29.60 20.73 -16.82
CA LYS A 425 30.99 20.32 -17.09
C LYS A 425 31.50 19.31 -16.07
N LEU A 426 31.20 19.50 -14.78
CA LEU A 426 31.60 18.57 -13.73
C LEU A 426 30.99 17.18 -13.98
N ILE A 427 29.66 17.12 -14.13
CA ILE A 427 28.94 15.84 -14.27
C ILE A 427 29.34 15.14 -15.58
N GLN A 428 29.44 15.87 -16.68
CA GLN A 428 29.86 15.31 -17.97
C GLN A 428 31.30 14.77 -17.93
N GLN A 429 32.20 15.47 -17.25
CA GLN A 429 33.58 15.02 -17.08
C GLN A 429 33.66 13.74 -16.24
N ASP A 430 32.88 13.64 -15.18
CA ASP A 430 32.79 12.42 -14.37
C ASP A 430 32.16 11.26 -15.14
N VAL A 431 31.10 11.50 -15.92
CA VAL A 431 30.49 10.50 -16.81
C VAL A 431 31.54 9.96 -17.79
N LYS A 432 32.31 10.85 -18.42
CA LYS A 432 33.42 10.48 -19.31
C LYS A 432 34.48 9.64 -18.59
N ASN A 433 34.73 9.93 -17.31
CA ASN A 433 35.69 9.20 -16.47
C ASN A 433 35.13 7.90 -15.88
N GLY A 434 33.85 7.60 -16.08
CA GLY A 434 33.23 6.32 -15.74
C GLY A 434 32.07 6.38 -14.75
N PHE A 435 31.69 7.56 -14.23
CA PHE A 435 30.43 7.74 -13.52
C PHE A 435 29.25 7.28 -14.40
N PRO A 436 28.20 6.64 -13.86
CA PRO A 436 27.20 6.00 -14.69
C PRO A 436 26.26 7.02 -15.35
N GLY A 437 25.48 7.75 -14.57
CA GLY A 437 24.56 8.78 -15.04
C GLY A 437 23.79 9.44 -13.91
N ALA A 438 23.08 10.50 -14.26
CA ALA A 438 22.26 11.26 -13.33
C ALA A 438 21.14 12.02 -14.03
N VAL A 439 20.12 12.41 -13.27
CA VAL A 439 19.16 13.46 -13.61
C VAL A 439 19.24 14.55 -12.55
N LEU A 440 19.48 15.78 -12.97
CA LEU A 440 19.44 16.98 -12.12
C LEU A 440 18.23 17.82 -12.50
N LEU A 441 17.37 18.10 -11.52
CA LEU A 441 16.29 19.07 -11.61
C LEU A 441 16.42 20.11 -10.50
N VAL A 442 16.33 21.38 -10.87
CA VAL A 442 16.38 22.52 -9.93
C VAL A 442 15.14 23.37 -10.09
N VAL A 443 14.44 23.59 -8.98
CA VAL A 443 13.32 24.52 -8.84
C VAL A 443 13.81 25.78 -8.15
N LYS A 444 13.46 26.96 -8.66
CA LYS A 444 13.72 28.25 -8.03
C LYS A 444 12.53 29.17 -8.30
N ASP A 445 11.98 29.82 -7.28
CA ASP A 445 10.88 30.79 -7.42
C ASP A 445 9.64 30.19 -8.14
N GLY A 446 9.34 28.92 -7.84
CA GLY A 446 8.25 28.17 -8.45
C GLY A 446 8.44 27.83 -9.93
N GLU A 447 9.68 27.91 -10.42
CA GLU A 447 10.07 27.65 -11.81
C GLU A 447 11.10 26.54 -11.87
N ILE A 448 10.99 25.66 -12.86
CA ILE A 448 12.02 24.67 -13.15
C ILE A 448 13.08 25.37 -14.00
N VAL A 449 14.23 25.66 -13.37
CA VAL A 449 15.34 26.41 -13.96
C VAL A 449 16.46 25.48 -14.47
N LYS A 450 16.44 24.21 -14.06
CA LYS A 450 17.32 23.17 -14.63
C LYS A 450 16.55 21.87 -14.72
N ARG A 451 16.68 21.18 -15.85
CA ARG A 451 16.29 19.78 -16.03
C ARG A 451 17.21 19.12 -17.05
N THR A 452 18.09 18.23 -16.62
CA THR A 452 19.05 17.60 -17.54
C THR A 452 19.39 16.18 -17.09
N ALA A 453 19.46 15.29 -18.07
CA ALA A 453 19.96 13.93 -17.92
C ALA A 453 21.41 13.85 -18.42
N TYR A 454 22.23 13.07 -17.72
CA TYR A 454 23.63 12.86 -18.01
C TYR A 454 23.95 11.37 -18.03
N GLY A 455 24.81 10.95 -18.95
CA GLY A 455 25.33 9.59 -19.00
C GLY A 455 24.25 8.54 -19.28
N TYR A 456 24.27 7.46 -18.51
CA TYR A 456 23.61 6.21 -18.86
C TYR A 456 22.77 5.66 -17.70
N SER A 457 21.53 5.29 -18.00
CA SER A 457 20.64 4.57 -17.09
C SER A 457 21.10 3.12 -16.86
N ARG A 458 21.82 2.52 -17.82
CA ARG A 458 22.42 1.19 -17.68
C ARG A 458 23.73 1.04 -18.46
N LYS A 459 24.80 0.62 -17.78
CA LYS A 459 26.13 0.39 -18.37
C LYS A 459 26.57 -1.07 -18.42
N TYR A 460 26.04 -1.91 -17.54
CA TYR A 460 26.44 -3.30 -17.39
C TYR A 460 25.26 -4.25 -17.62
N ALA A 461 25.55 -5.39 -18.24
CA ALA A 461 24.70 -6.57 -18.24
C ALA A 461 24.94 -7.41 -16.98
N ASP A 462 24.17 -8.49 -16.81
CA ASP A 462 24.37 -9.46 -15.75
C ASP A 462 25.80 -10.02 -15.77
N GLY A 463 26.33 -10.34 -14.59
CA GLY A 463 27.72 -10.75 -14.42
C GLY A 463 28.74 -9.60 -14.52
N GLY A 464 28.30 -8.35 -14.66
CA GLY A 464 29.19 -7.17 -14.68
C GLY A 464 29.92 -6.94 -16.00
N ILE A 465 29.39 -7.49 -17.08
CA ILE A 465 29.91 -7.30 -18.43
C ILE A 465 29.48 -5.91 -18.93
N PRO A 466 30.42 -5.02 -19.33
CA PRO A 466 30.05 -3.74 -19.92
C PRO A 466 29.23 -3.94 -21.20
N LEU A 467 28.14 -3.18 -21.34
CA LEU A 467 27.33 -3.16 -22.54
C LEU A 467 28.11 -2.52 -23.69
N THR A 468 28.03 -3.10 -24.88
CA THR A 468 28.57 -2.51 -26.11
C THR A 468 27.85 -1.21 -26.48
N GLN A 469 26.56 -1.14 -26.16
CA GLN A 469 25.71 0.05 -26.28
C GLN A 469 25.00 0.27 -24.94
N PRO A 470 25.59 1.06 -24.03
CA PRO A 470 24.92 1.47 -22.80
C PRO A 470 23.60 2.20 -23.09
N VAL A 471 22.62 2.07 -22.20
CA VAL A 471 21.32 2.74 -22.34
C VAL A 471 21.46 4.17 -21.83
N GLU A 472 21.16 5.16 -22.66
CA GLU A 472 21.21 6.58 -22.29
C GLU A 472 20.27 6.91 -21.13
N MET A 473 20.69 7.85 -20.30
CA MET A 473 19.84 8.44 -19.27
C MET A 473 18.87 9.43 -19.91
N LYS A 474 17.62 9.43 -19.46
CA LYS A 474 16.59 10.39 -19.90
C LYS A 474 16.02 11.15 -18.70
N THR A 475 15.46 12.33 -18.95
CA THR A 475 14.86 13.16 -17.88
C THR A 475 13.66 12.49 -17.21
N ASP A 476 12.97 11.59 -17.92
CA ASP A 476 11.85 10.78 -17.44
C ASP A 476 12.27 9.39 -16.91
N THR A 477 13.57 9.14 -16.73
CA THR A 477 14.05 7.88 -16.14
C THR A 477 13.59 7.78 -14.68
N LEU A 478 13.05 6.62 -14.31
CA LEU A 478 12.64 6.29 -12.95
C LEU A 478 13.82 5.78 -12.11
N PHE A 479 13.90 6.19 -10.85
CA PHE A 479 14.95 5.77 -9.93
C PHE A 479 14.37 5.10 -8.69
N ASP A 480 15.03 4.07 -8.19
CA ASP A 480 14.85 3.61 -6.82
C ASP A 480 15.36 4.71 -5.86
N LEU A 481 14.44 5.29 -5.09
CA LEU A 481 14.74 6.42 -4.23
C LEU A 481 15.47 6.03 -2.96
N ALA A 482 15.58 4.73 -2.63
CA ALA A 482 16.10 4.26 -1.36
C ALA A 482 15.47 5.06 -0.19
N SER A 483 16.28 5.61 0.71
CA SER A 483 15.77 6.31 1.91
C SER A 483 15.04 7.63 1.65
N ASN A 484 15.04 8.18 0.43
CA ASN A 484 14.09 9.26 0.09
C ASN A 484 12.63 8.78 0.18
N THR A 485 12.37 7.45 0.13
CA THR A 485 11.06 6.83 0.45
C THR A 485 10.53 7.27 1.81
N LYS A 486 11.41 7.39 2.81
CA LYS A 486 11.04 7.85 4.16
C LYS A 486 10.27 9.16 4.09
N MET A 487 10.78 10.10 3.31
CA MET A 487 10.22 11.44 3.22
C MET A 487 9.02 11.49 2.29
N PHE A 488 9.17 11.01 1.05
CA PHE A 488 8.20 11.21 -0.01
C PHE A 488 7.06 10.18 -0.02
N ALA A 489 7.12 9.12 0.80
CA ALA A 489 5.97 8.26 1.10
C ALA A 489 5.57 8.38 2.57
N THR A 490 6.33 7.81 3.48
CA THR A 490 5.93 7.61 4.88
C THR A 490 5.73 8.93 5.63
N ASN A 491 6.65 9.88 5.50
CA ASN A 491 6.57 11.14 6.24
C ASN A 491 5.43 12.02 5.71
N LEU A 492 5.27 12.13 4.37
CA LEU A 492 4.10 12.81 3.79
C LEU A 492 2.77 12.15 4.20
N ALA A 493 2.73 10.82 4.27
CA ALA A 493 1.56 10.08 4.76
C ALA A 493 1.22 10.43 6.20
N LEU A 494 2.21 10.44 7.09
CA LEU A 494 2.05 10.85 8.49
C LEU A 494 1.60 12.31 8.60
N MET A 495 2.19 13.22 7.83
CA MET A 495 1.79 14.63 7.80
C MET A 495 0.33 14.82 7.36
N LYS A 496 -0.13 14.06 6.37
CA LYS A 496 -1.54 14.05 5.96
C LYS A 496 -2.44 13.52 7.08
N LEU A 497 -2.09 12.39 7.70
CA LEU A 497 -2.87 11.83 8.82
C LEU A 497 -2.93 12.78 10.03
N VAL A 498 -1.87 13.54 10.30
CA VAL A 498 -1.87 14.60 11.33
C VAL A 498 -2.75 15.77 10.92
N SER A 499 -2.72 16.17 9.65
CA SER A 499 -3.58 17.25 9.13
C SER A 499 -5.07 16.90 9.20
N GLU A 500 -5.39 15.61 9.13
CA GLU A 500 -6.74 15.06 9.27
C GLU A 500 -7.11 14.72 10.72
N GLU A 501 -6.23 15.04 11.69
CA GLU A 501 -6.41 14.73 13.11
C GLU A 501 -6.58 13.23 13.43
N LYS A 502 -6.22 12.35 12.50
CA LYS A 502 -6.23 10.89 12.67
C LYS A 502 -4.99 10.38 13.42
N LEU A 503 -3.94 11.18 13.45
CA LEU A 503 -2.68 10.87 14.13
C LEU A 503 -2.14 12.10 14.86
N ASP A 504 -1.82 11.94 16.13
CA ASP A 504 -1.00 12.84 16.95
C ASP A 504 0.37 12.20 17.19
N VAL A 505 1.43 12.89 16.76
CA VAL A 505 2.83 12.45 16.88
C VAL A 505 3.32 12.37 18.33
N ASN A 506 2.62 13.01 19.27
CA ASN A 506 2.97 13.03 20.69
C ASN A 506 2.30 11.90 21.48
N LEU A 507 1.43 11.12 20.85
CA LEU A 507 0.86 9.93 21.48
C LEU A 507 1.80 8.73 21.34
N PRO A 508 1.74 7.77 22.29
CA PRO A 508 2.42 6.49 22.16
C PRO A 508 1.98 5.75 20.89
N VAL A 509 2.89 5.01 20.27
CA VAL A 509 2.55 4.14 19.12
C VAL A 509 1.44 3.13 19.49
N SER A 510 1.44 2.68 20.75
CA SER A 510 0.42 1.76 21.28
C SER A 510 -1.00 2.34 21.35
N ALA A 511 -1.16 3.66 21.23
CA ALA A 511 -2.48 4.29 21.10
C ALA A 511 -3.17 3.92 19.78
N TYR A 512 -2.39 3.63 18.74
CA TYR A 512 -2.89 3.23 17.41
C TYR A 512 -2.70 1.75 17.13
N ILE A 513 -1.71 1.11 17.76
CA ILE A 513 -1.37 -0.30 17.58
C ILE A 513 -1.30 -0.98 18.96
N PRO A 514 -2.43 -1.45 19.51
CA PRO A 514 -2.49 -1.98 20.88
C PRO A 514 -1.53 -3.16 21.16
N GLU A 515 -1.17 -3.93 20.14
CA GLU A 515 -0.21 -5.02 20.20
C GLU A 515 1.26 -4.56 20.29
N TYR A 516 1.57 -3.28 20.07
CA TYR A 516 2.90 -2.69 20.25
C TYR A 516 3.21 -2.47 21.74
N ARG A 517 3.48 -3.58 22.44
CA ARG A 517 3.67 -3.62 23.90
C ARG A 517 4.84 -4.53 24.31
N GLY A 518 5.36 -4.30 25.52
CA GLY A 518 6.47 -5.02 26.12
C GLY A 518 7.84 -4.43 25.80
N GLY A 519 8.79 -4.60 26.73
CA GLY A 519 10.19 -4.19 26.54
C GLY A 519 10.41 -2.68 26.44
N GLY A 520 9.48 -1.85 26.94
CA GLY A 520 9.56 -0.38 26.93
C GLY A 520 8.85 0.30 25.76
N ARG A 521 8.21 -0.47 24.88
CA ARG A 521 7.48 0.03 23.70
C ARG A 521 6.34 0.99 24.02
N GLU A 522 5.65 0.74 25.13
CA GLU A 522 4.49 1.52 25.56
C GLU A 522 4.85 2.99 25.86
N ALA A 523 6.13 3.26 26.12
CA ALA A 523 6.65 4.59 26.36
C ALA A 523 7.26 5.24 25.10
N ARG A 524 7.18 4.61 23.93
CA ARG A 524 7.69 5.15 22.66
C ARG A 524 6.58 5.92 21.96
N LEU A 525 6.82 7.20 21.76
CA LEU A 525 5.94 8.10 21.03
C LEU A 525 6.18 7.93 19.53
N VAL A 526 5.18 8.30 18.72
CA VAL A 526 5.36 8.33 17.25
C VAL A 526 6.51 9.29 16.86
N ARG A 527 6.64 10.43 17.56
CA ARG A 527 7.74 11.37 17.36
C ARG A 527 9.12 10.77 17.67
N ASP A 528 9.21 9.78 18.55
CA ASP A 528 10.50 9.15 18.89
C ASP A 528 11.01 8.36 17.68
N LEU A 529 10.11 7.73 16.92
CA LEU A 529 10.44 7.03 15.67
C LEU A 529 10.82 8.03 14.57
N LEU A 530 10.06 9.13 14.42
CA LEU A 530 10.31 10.18 13.42
C LEU A 530 11.69 10.84 13.60
N THR A 531 12.13 10.99 14.85
CA THR A 531 13.39 11.65 15.22
C THR A 531 14.52 10.67 15.48
N HIS A 532 14.30 9.37 15.26
CA HIS A 532 15.27 8.31 15.50
C HIS A 532 15.78 8.20 16.95
N THR A 533 14.95 8.60 17.92
CA THR A 533 15.25 8.54 19.36
C THR A 533 14.50 7.41 20.07
N ALA A 534 13.75 6.59 19.33
CA ALA A 534 13.02 5.45 19.88
C ALA A 534 13.92 4.39 20.53
N GLY A 535 15.19 4.30 20.12
CA GLY A 535 16.18 3.37 20.67
C GLY A 535 16.27 2.05 19.92
N TYR A 536 15.80 1.98 18.66
CA TYR A 536 16.00 0.80 17.82
C TYR A 536 17.37 0.78 17.16
N ALA A 537 17.84 -0.43 16.84
CA ALA A 537 19.07 -0.60 16.08
C ALA A 537 18.92 -0.03 14.66
N PRO A 538 20.02 0.42 14.03
CA PRO A 538 20.01 0.95 12.66
C PRO A 538 19.31 0.03 11.65
N GLU A 539 19.49 -1.28 11.82
CA GLU A 539 18.83 -2.30 11.01
C GLU A 539 18.60 -3.59 11.79
N VAL A 540 17.60 -4.36 11.35
CA VAL A 540 17.45 -5.78 11.65
C VAL A 540 17.46 -6.55 10.34
N ARG A 541 18.38 -7.51 10.20
CA ARG A 541 18.55 -8.30 8.97
C ARG A 541 17.55 -9.44 8.90
N PHE A 542 16.26 -9.12 8.83
CA PHE A 542 15.21 -10.14 8.74
C PHE A 542 15.44 -11.11 7.58
N PHE A 543 15.95 -10.61 6.45
CA PHE A 543 16.21 -11.40 5.25
C PHE A 543 17.37 -12.40 5.33
N ASP A 544 18.18 -12.39 6.40
CA ASP A 544 19.38 -13.22 6.54
C ASP A 544 19.25 -14.18 7.73
N SER A 545 19.43 -15.49 7.49
CA SER A 545 19.38 -16.52 8.54
C SER A 545 20.50 -16.40 9.57
N LYS A 546 21.58 -15.65 9.25
CA LYS A 546 22.69 -15.28 10.14
C LYS A 546 22.49 -13.93 10.84
N ASN A 547 21.23 -13.50 11.01
CA ASN A 547 20.87 -12.28 11.74
C ASN A 547 21.55 -12.22 13.14
N PRO A 548 22.21 -11.10 13.52
CA PRO A 548 22.85 -10.94 14.83
C PRO A 548 21.93 -11.13 16.04
N LEU A 549 20.62 -10.88 15.89
CA LEU A 549 19.62 -11.10 16.95
C LEU A 549 19.18 -12.57 17.08
N GLY A 550 19.68 -13.44 16.21
CA GLY A 550 19.43 -14.88 16.17
C GLY A 550 18.38 -15.30 15.14
N LYS A 551 18.39 -16.59 14.80
CA LYS A 551 17.55 -17.22 13.75
C LYS A 551 16.03 -16.96 13.91
N ARG A 552 15.54 -16.71 15.12
CA ARG A 552 14.13 -16.37 15.37
C ARG A 552 13.66 -15.09 14.66
N PHE A 553 14.59 -14.18 14.37
CA PHE A 553 14.31 -12.94 13.63
C PHE A 553 14.50 -13.07 12.11
N PHE A 554 14.91 -14.24 11.60
CA PHE A 554 14.93 -14.47 10.16
C PHE A 554 13.49 -14.53 9.63
N SER A 555 13.12 -13.67 8.70
CA SER A 555 11.82 -13.62 8.02
C SER A 555 11.98 -13.01 6.63
N GLN A 556 11.55 -13.76 5.61
CA GLN A 556 11.31 -13.24 4.26
C GLN A 556 9.79 -13.23 3.94
N ASN A 557 8.97 -13.02 4.98
CA ASN A 557 7.52 -12.95 4.88
C ASN A 557 7.04 -11.66 5.56
N ARG A 558 6.27 -10.85 4.83
CA ARG A 558 5.81 -9.54 5.28
C ARG A 558 5.08 -9.58 6.62
N SER A 559 4.06 -10.42 6.75
CA SER A 559 3.23 -10.51 7.95
C SER A 559 4.03 -10.95 9.18
N ARG A 560 4.96 -11.90 9.01
CA ARG A 560 5.86 -12.31 10.10
C ARG A 560 6.84 -11.20 10.48
N THR A 561 7.39 -10.48 9.50
CA THR A 561 8.30 -9.35 9.76
C THR A 561 7.58 -8.23 10.52
N GLU A 562 6.35 -7.88 10.13
CA GLU A 562 5.50 -6.93 10.84
C GLU A 562 5.27 -7.36 12.31
N SER A 563 4.87 -8.61 12.54
CA SER A 563 4.71 -9.15 13.89
C SER A 563 6.00 -9.04 14.73
N LEU A 564 7.15 -9.38 14.14
CA LEU A 564 8.44 -9.27 14.81
C LEU A 564 8.78 -7.82 15.16
N LEU A 565 8.58 -6.87 14.24
CA LEU A 565 8.75 -5.44 14.47
C LEU A 565 7.90 -4.98 15.66
N LEU A 566 6.61 -5.31 15.62
CA LEU A 566 5.66 -4.86 16.63
C LEU A 566 5.92 -5.47 18.02
N THR A 567 6.32 -6.74 18.08
CA THR A 567 6.27 -7.50 19.36
C THR A 567 7.63 -8.01 19.87
N ARG A 568 8.65 -8.18 19.01
CA ARG A 568 9.89 -8.90 19.37
C ARG A 568 11.18 -8.13 19.20
N VAL A 569 11.30 -7.17 18.27
CA VAL A 569 12.57 -6.46 18.02
C VAL A 569 13.02 -5.69 19.28
N PRO A 570 14.20 -5.97 19.85
CA PRO A 570 14.63 -5.33 21.09
C PRO A 570 15.05 -3.87 20.84
N LEU A 571 14.86 -3.04 21.88
CA LEU A 571 15.51 -1.73 21.96
C LEU A 571 16.99 -1.93 22.31
N VAL A 572 17.86 -1.10 21.73
CA VAL A 572 19.30 -1.04 22.03
C VAL A 572 19.49 -0.12 23.22
N SER A 573 19.63 -0.69 24.42
CA SER A 573 19.89 0.08 25.64
C SER A 573 21.39 0.37 25.76
N ASP A 574 21.85 1.52 25.31
CA ASP A 574 23.18 2.04 25.66
C ASP A 574 23.14 3.14 26.75
N GLY A 575 21.94 3.51 27.22
CA GLY A 575 21.74 4.56 28.22
C GLY A 575 21.83 5.98 27.67
N SER A 576 22.02 6.14 26.36
CA SER A 576 21.97 7.43 25.67
C SER A 576 20.60 7.64 25.01
N ASN A 577 20.04 8.84 25.14
CA ASN A 577 18.86 9.27 24.36
C ASN A 577 19.30 9.87 23.00
N ALA A 578 20.46 9.49 22.48
CA ALA A 578 21.01 10.06 21.25
C ALA A 578 20.24 9.52 20.03
N PRO A 579 19.97 10.36 19.01
CA PRO A 579 19.36 9.90 17.76
C PRO A 579 20.24 8.86 17.04
N VAL A 580 19.67 7.70 16.72
CA VAL A 580 20.32 6.62 15.96
C VAL A 580 19.51 6.36 14.69
N TYR A 581 20.05 6.76 13.54
CA TYR A 581 19.38 6.56 12.25
C TYR A 581 19.01 5.08 12.04
N SER A 582 17.70 4.80 11.99
CA SER A 582 17.14 3.46 12.10
C SER A 582 16.09 3.22 11.01
N ASP A 583 16.38 2.24 10.15
CA ASP A 583 15.39 1.74 9.19
C ASP A 583 14.22 1.05 9.90
N THR A 584 14.49 0.45 11.07
CA THR A 584 13.47 -0.18 11.92
C THR A 584 12.38 0.82 12.31
N ASP A 585 12.75 2.07 12.63
CA ASP A 585 11.79 3.12 13.01
C ASP A 585 10.83 3.40 11.86
N TYR A 586 11.36 3.53 10.64
CA TYR A 586 10.54 3.82 9.47
C TYR A 586 9.77 2.62 8.94
N MET A 587 10.25 1.39 9.15
CA MET A 587 9.44 0.20 8.93
C MET A 587 8.21 0.20 9.86
N LEU A 588 8.40 0.53 11.14
CA LEU A 588 7.31 0.68 12.12
C LEU A 588 6.36 1.84 11.76
N LEU A 589 6.89 2.99 11.34
CA LEU A 589 6.06 4.11 10.88
C LEU A 589 5.26 3.76 9.63
N GLY A 590 5.82 2.96 8.71
CA GLY A 590 5.08 2.42 7.57
C GLY A 590 3.89 1.58 8.02
N VAL A 591 4.10 0.64 8.95
CA VAL A 591 3.01 -0.16 9.55
C VAL A 591 2.00 0.73 10.27
N LEU A 592 2.44 1.76 10.99
CA LEU A 592 1.55 2.72 11.66
C LEU A 592 0.63 3.44 10.67
N VAL A 593 1.16 3.91 9.54
CA VAL A 593 0.33 4.48 8.46
C VAL A 593 -0.72 3.47 8.02
N GLU A 594 -0.35 2.20 7.81
CA GLU A 594 -1.29 1.17 7.37
C GLU A 594 -2.41 0.91 8.40
N LYS A 595 -2.07 0.88 9.69
CA LYS A 595 -3.05 0.65 10.76
C LYS A 595 -4.02 1.83 10.92
N VAL A 596 -3.51 3.06 10.84
CA VAL A 596 -4.33 4.28 10.98
C VAL A 596 -5.18 4.52 9.75
N ALA A 597 -4.63 4.31 8.54
CA ALA A 597 -5.36 4.50 7.29
C ALA A 597 -6.29 3.32 6.97
N GLY A 598 -6.01 2.12 7.48
CA GLY A 598 -6.71 0.89 7.10
C GLY A 598 -6.39 0.45 5.66
N MET A 599 -5.30 0.94 5.07
CA MET A 599 -4.88 0.66 3.68
C MET A 599 -3.40 0.26 3.66
N PRO A 600 -2.96 -0.61 2.73
CA PRO A 600 -1.53 -0.79 2.46
C PRO A 600 -0.84 0.54 2.13
N LEU A 601 0.41 0.68 2.54
CA LEU A 601 1.16 1.94 2.44
C LEU A 601 1.24 2.44 1.00
N ASP A 602 1.48 1.54 0.04
CA ASP A 602 1.56 1.87 -1.38
C ASP A 602 0.24 2.37 -1.94
N ASP A 603 -0.86 1.66 -1.64
CA ASP A 603 -2.21 2.10 -2.03
C ASP A 603 -2.55 3.44 -1.41
N TYR A 604 -2.26 3.62 -0.11
CA TYR A 604 -2.54 4.87 0.60
C TYR A 604 -1.80 6.04 -0.06
N VAL A 605 -0.48 5.97 -0.23
CA VAL A 605 0.26 7.12 -0.79
C VAL A 605 -0.09 7.39 -2.25
N GLU A 606 -0.37 6.36 -3.05
CA GLU A 606 -0.79 6.54 -4.44
C GLU A 606 -2.15 7.24 -4.51
N HIS A 607 -3.15 6.76 -3.77
CA HIS A 607 -4.51 7.31 -3.79
C HIS A 607 -4.64 8.67 -3.09
N GLU A 608 -3.98 8.84 -1.96
CA GLU A 608 -4.22 9.96 -1.05
C GLU A 608 -3.18 11.09 -1.21
N LEU A 609 -2.03 10.82 -1.83
CA LEU A 609 -0.98 11.82 -2.05
C LEU A 609 -0.69 12.04 -3.53
N TYR A 610 -0.43 10.99 -4.31
CA TYR A 610 0.13 11.14 -5.66
C TYR A 610 -0.92 11.40 -6.72
N HIS A 611 -2.00 10.62 -6.76
CA HIS A 611 -3.08 10.78 -7.74
C HIS A 611 -3.78 12.15 -7.67
N PRO A 612 -4.08 12.73 -6.48
CA PRO A 612 -4.67 14.06 -6.40
C PRO A 612 -3.80 15.15 -7.04
N LEU A 613 -2.47 14.98 -6.96
CA LEU A 613 -1.48 15.87 -7.57
C LEU A 613 -1.22 15.57 -9.05
N GLY A 614 -1.87 14.54 -9.61
CA GLY A 614 -1.68 14.10 -10.99
C GLY A 614 -0.36 13.36 -11.24
N LEU A 615 0.32 12.92 -10.18
CA LEU A 615 1.58 12.18 -10.26
C LEU A 615 1.31 10.72 -10.64
N LYS A 616 2.09 10.19 -11.58
CA LYS A 616 1.88 8.86 -12.17
C LYS A 616 3.13 7.98 -12.13
N ASN A 617 4.27 8.59 -11.83
CA ASN A 617 5.57 7.93 -11.86
C ASN A 617 6.15 7.75 -10.45
N THR A 618 5.39 8.10 -9.41
CA THR A 618 5.76 7.87 -8.00
C THR A 618 4.97 6.70 -7.44
N LEU A 619 5.62 5.55 -7.21
CA LEU A 619 4.93 4.30 -6.87
C LEU A 619 5.86 3.24 -6.25
N PHE A 620 5.28 2.26 -5.56
CA PHE A 620 5.96 1.05 -5.13
C PHE A 620 5.77 -0.09 -6.14
N ASN A 621 6.71 -1.05 -6.16
CA ASN A 621 6.64 -2.26 -6.99
C ASN A 621 6.22 -2.01 -8.46
N PRO A 622 6.87 -1.07 -9.18
CA PRO A 622 6.37 -0.60 -10.47
C PRO A 622 6.30 -1.68 -11.55
N LEU A 623 7.18 -2.70 -11.51
CA LEU A 623 7.15 -3.82 -12.46
C LEU A 623 5.85 -4.64 -12.34
N HIS A 624 5.22 -4.68 -11.16
CA HIS A 624 3.92 -5.32 -10.97
C HIS A 624 2.76 -4.41 -11.44
N LYS A 625 3.04 -3.13 -11.68
CA LYS A 625 2.06 -2.09 -12.07
C LYS A 625 2.21 -1.69 -13.55
N GLY A 626 2.78 -2.57 -14.38
CA GLY A 626 2.83 -2.43 -15.84
C GLY A 626 4.03 -1.67 -16.40
N PHE A 627 4.98 -1.25 -15.56
CA PHE A 627 6.22 -0.63 -16.03
C PHE A 627 7.23 -1.68 -16.48
N GLY A 628 7.99 -1.37 -17.54
CA GLY A 628 9.11 -2.19 -18.00
C GLY A 628 10.42 -1.78 -17.35
N ALA A 629 11.30 -2.76 -17.07
CA ALA A 629 12.62 -2.53 -16.45
C ALA A 629 13.45 -1.47 -17.20
N ALA A 630 13.34 -1.38 -18.53
CA ALA A 630 14.08 -0.40 -19.34
C ALA A 630 13.74 1.08 -19.04
N GLN A 631 12.65 1.36 -18.33
CA GLN A 631 12.27 2.71 -17.90
C GLN A 631 13.03 3.18 -16.65
N PHE A 632 13.72 2.26 -15.95
CA PHE A 632 14.41 2.54 -14.70
C PHE A 632 15.90 2.66 -14.89
N ALA A 633 16.55 3.51 -14.10
CA ALA A 633 17.99 3.44 -13.93
C ALA A 633 18.35 2.13 -13.19
N ALA A 634 19.30 1.37 -13.71
CA ALA A 634 19.82 0.19 -13.04
C ALA A 634 20.57 0.60 -11.76
N THR A 635 20.41 -0.14 -10.66
CA THR A 635 20.97 0.25 -9.35
C THR A 635 22.28 -0.48 -9.03
N GLU A 636 22.30 -1.81 -8.97
CA GLU A 636 23.52 -2.59 -8.70
C GLU A 636 23.71 -3.69 -9.75
N ILE A 637 24.98 -3.94 -10.08
CA ILE A 637 25.39 -4.87 -11.15
C ILE A 637 25.08 -6.34 -10.83
N GLN A 638 25.26 -6.74 -9.56
CA GLN A 638 25.13 -8.14 -9.12
C GLN A 638 24.16 -8.23 -7.93
N GLY A 639 22.95 -7.72 -8.11
CA GLY A 639 21.89 -7.85 -7.12
C GLY A 639 22.19 -7.12 -5.82
N ASN A 640 22.18 -7.85 -4.71
CA ASN A 640 22.55 -7.34 -3.38
C ASN A 640 23.94 -7.83 -2.92
N THR A 641 24.67 -8.51 -3.80
CA THR A 641 25.88 -9.25 -3.41
C THR A 641 27.06 -8.34 -3.08
N ARG A 642 27.04 -7.06 -3.47
CA ARG A 642 28.21 -6.16 -3.37
C ARG A 642 29.41 -6.80 -4.05
N GLY A 643 29.25 -7.15 -5.33
CA GLY A 643 30.27 -7.83 -6.12
C GLY A 643 30.68 -9.19 -5.53
N GLY A 644 29.71 -9.98 -5.05
CA GLY A 644 29.92 -11.33 -4.50
C GLY A 644 30.38 -11.41 -3.03
N ARG A 645 30.46 -10.29 -2.30
CA ARG A 645 30.95 -10.23 -0.91
C ARG A 645 29.89 -10.55 0.13
N ILE A 646 28.65 -10.17 -0.14
CA ILE A 646 27.48 -10.47 0.70
C ILE A 646 26.79 -11.69 0.10
N THR A 647 26.46 -12.64 0.97
CA THR A 647 25.71 -13.84 0.61
C THR A 647 24.74 -14.18 1.72
N PHE A 648 23.52 -14.51 1.32
CA PHE A 648 22.48 -15.12 2.13
C PHE A 648 21.61 -15.96 1.19
N ASP A 649 20.72 -16.75 1.76
CA ASP A 649 19.82 -17.60 0.99
C ASP A 649 19.07 -16.75 -0.05
N ASN A 650 18.87 -17.30 -1.26
CA ASN A 650 18.11 -16.66 -2.36
C ASN A 650 18.49 -15.20 -2.72
N ILE A 651 19.71 -14.75 -2.39
CA ILE A 651 20.20 -13.42 -2.77
C ILE A 651 20.16 -13.23 -4.29
N ARG A 652 19.55 -12.13 -4.74
CA ARG A 652 19.56 -11.70 -6.15
C ARG A 652 21.01 -11.49 -6.62
N GLN A 653 21.31 -11.90 -7.85
CA GLN A 653 22.65 -11.79 -8.47
C GLN A 653 22.62 -11.14 -9.86
N HIS A 654 21.44 -10.76 -10.36
CA HIS A 654 21.25 -10.03 -11.62
C HIS A 654 21.33 -8.52 -11.43
N VAL A 655 21.44 -7.77 -12.52
CA VAL A 655 21.39 -6.31 -12.49
C VAL A 655 20.02 -5.87 -11.98
N LEU A 656 19.99 -5.17 -10.84
CA LEU A 656 18.73 -4.67 -10.29
C LEU A 656 18.25 -3.47 -11.10
N GLN A 657 17.03 -3.54 -11.63
CA GLN A 657 16.44 -2.50 -12.45
C GLN A 657 14.90 -2.57 -12.37
N GLY A 658 14.27 -1.57 -11.73
CA GLY A 658 12.82 -1.54 -11.47
C GLY A 658 12.36 -2.35 -10.25
N GLU A 659 13.29 -3.01 -9.55
CA GLU A 659 13.05 -3.67 -8.27
C GLU A 659 13.75 -2.91 -7.15
N VAL A 660 13.12 -2.79 -5.97
CA VAL A 660 13.75 -2.13 -4.83
C VAL A 660 15.07 -2.79 -4.48
N HIS A 661 16.10 -1.96 -4.27
CA HIS A 661 17.45 -2.36 -3.92
C HIS A 661 17.50 -2.90 -2.49
N ASP A 662 16.93 -2.18 -1.52
CA ASP A 662 17.01 -2.53 -0.10
C ASP A 662 16.49 -3.94 0.19
N GLU A 663 17.33 -4.73 0.86
CA GLU A 663 17.09 -6.14 1.14
C GLU A 663 15.89 -6.33 2.09
N LYS A 664 15.73 -5.46 3.08
CA LYS A 664 14.63 -5.56 4.06
C LYS A 664 13.30 -5.29 3.36
N ALA A 665 13.23 -4.24 2.55
CA ALA A 665 12.05 -3.92 1.75
C ALA A 665 11.71 -5.07 0.79
N PHE A 666 12.68 -5.53 -0.02
CA PHE A 666 12.45 -6.57 -1.02
C PHE A 666 12.04 -7.91 -0.40
N TYR A 667 12.91 -8.50 0.43
CA TYR A 667 12.71 -9.87 0.91
C TYR A 667 11.78 -9.93 2.11
N SER A 668 11.79 -8.94 2.99
CA SER A 668 11.10 -9.03 4.30
C SER A 668 9.75 -8.29 4.34
N SER A 669 9.48 -7.40 3.38
CA SER A 669 8.28 -6.56 3.33
C SER A 669 7.54 -6.58 1.99
N GLY A 670 7.92 -7.46 1.05
CA GLY A 670 7.24 -7.60 -0.25
C GLY A 670 7.40 -6.38 -1.17
N GLY A 671 8.49 -5.63 -1.01
CA GLY A 671 8.81 -4.43 -1.77
C GLY A 671 8.16 -3.13 -1.29
N ILE A 672 7.29 -3.20 -0.29
CA ILE A 672 6.56 -2.04 0.28
C ILE A 672 6.98 -1.88 1.74
N ALA A 673 7.83 -0.89 2.02
CA ALA A 673 8.27 -0.60 3.38
C ALA A 673 8.43 0.90 3.61
N GLY A 674 8.20 1.35 4.84
CA GLY A 674 8.24 2.78 5.13
C GLY A 674 9.62 3.42 5.01
N HIS A 675 10.71 2.64 4.97
CA HIS A 675 12.08 3.13 4.87
C HIS A 675 12.67 3.12 3.46
N ALA A 676 12.12 2.32 2.53
CA ALA A 676 12.61 2.09 1.16
C ALA A 676 11.54 1.41 0.28
N GLY A 677 11.66 1.52 -1.05
CA GLY A 677 10.76 0.86 -2.01
C GLY A 677 10.05 1.78 -2.99
N LEU A 678 10.10 3.10 -2.74
CA LEU A 678 9.50 4.08 -3.62
C LEU A 678 10.37 4.33 -4.85
N PHE A 679 9.74 4.33 -6.02
CA PHE A 679 10.33 4.78 -7.28
C PHE A 679 9.74 6.12 -7.68
N SER A 680 10.54 6.99 -8.30
CA SER A 680 10.06 8.26 -8.86
C SER A 680 10.94 8.78 -10.00
N THR A 681 10.40 9.71 -10.79
CA THR A 681 11.15 10.62 -11.65
C THR A 681 11.57 11.87 -10.88
N ALA A 682 12.50 12.65 -11.44
CA ALA A 682 12.86 13.96 -10.89
C ALA A 682 11.68 14.95 -10.95
N ASP A 683 10.83 14.83 -11.97
CA ASP A 683 9.65 15.66 -12.18
C ASP A 683 8.58 15.50 -11.09
N ASP A 684 8.19 14.27 -10.79
CA ASP A 684 7.18 14.03 -9.77
C ASP A 684 7.72 14.44 -8.38
N LEU A 685 9.02 14.24 -8.10
CA LEU A 685 9.66 14.75 -6.89
C LEU A 685 9.72 16.28 -6.83
N ALA A 686 9.86 16.97 -7.97
CA ALA A 686 9.82 18.42 -8.02
C ALA A 686 8.46 18.97 -7.59
N VAL A 687 7.37 18.31 -8.00
CA VAL A 687 6.02 18.66 -7.55
C VAL A 687 5.86 18.46 -6.04
N LEU A 688 6.34 17.34 -5.50
CA LEU A 688 6.31 17.08 -4.05
C LEU A 688 7.18 18.06 -3.26
N ALA A 689 8.33 18.46 -3.81
CA ALA A 689 9.18 19.50 -3.22
C ALA A 689 8.50 20.87 -3.26
N GLN A 690 7.86 21.24 -4.38
CA GLN A 690 7.09 22.48 -4.49
C GLN A 690 5.88 22.48 -3.54
N LEU A 691 5.23 21.33 -3.33
CA LEU A 691 4.17 21.21 -2.33
C LEU A 691 4.66 21.59 -0.93
N MET A 692 5.88 21.17 -0.57
CA MET A 692 6.49 21.54 0.70
C MET A 692 6.86 23.03 0.77
N LEU A 693 7.41 23.62 -0.31
CA LEU A 693 7.65 25.07 -0.40
C LEU A 693 6.35 25.89 -0.29
N ASN A 694 5.28 25.40 -0.92
CA ASN A 694 3.93 25.96 -0.84
C ASN A 694 3.24 25.77 0.52
N ARG A 695 3.89 25.08 1.47
CA ARG A 695 3.34 24.74 2.78
C ARG A 695 2.08 23.87 2.70
N GLY A 696 2.12 22.83 1.87
CA GLY A 696 1.21 21.68 1.94
C GLY A 696 0.18 21.54 0.83
N GLY A 697 0.21 22.42 -0.18
CA GLY A 697 -0.68 22.33 -1.34
C GLY A 697 -0.02 22.60 -2.68
N TYR A 698 -0.70 22.24 -3.77
CA TYR A 698 -0.23 22.42 -5.14
C TYR A 698 -1.44 22.55 -6.09
N GLY A 699 -1.53 23.66 -6.82
CA GLY A 699 -2.74 23.96 -7.59
C GLY A 699 -3.98 24.04 -6.72
N ASP A 700 -5.03 23.31 -7.10
CA ASP A 700 -6.31 23.31 -6.39
C ASP A 700 -6.37 22.30 -5.24
N VAL A 701 -5.26 21.61 -4.95
CA VAL A 701 -5.18 20.55 -3.95
C VAL A 701 -4.44 21.05 -2.72
N GLU A 702 -5.09 21.02 -1.56
CA GLU A 702 -4.43 21.05 -0.25
C GLU A 702 -4.31 19.60 0.24
N LEU A 703 -3.08 19.10 0.43
CA LEU A 703 -2.86 17.76 0.98
C LEU A 703 -2.56 17.78 2.47
N ILE A 704 -1.81 18.79 2.91
CA ILE A 704 -1.26 18.88 4.26
C ILE A 704 -1.53 20.29 4.75
N ASN A 705 -1.99 20.43 5.99
CA ASN A 705 -2.17 21.73 6.60
C ASN A 705 -0.80 22.41 6.77
N GLY A 706 -0.69 23.67 6.35
CA GLY A 706 0.58 24.41 6.43
C GLY A 706 1.18 24.54 7.82
N LYS A 707 0.39 24.42 8.91
CA LYS A 707 0.91 24.35 10.28
C LYS A 707 1.59 23.01 10.58
N VAL A 708 1.07 21.93 10.00
CA VAL A 708 1.66 20.59 10.12
C VAL A 708 2.99 20.57 9.37
N VAL A 709 3.05 21.13 8.14
CA VAL A 709 4.31 21.30 7.42
C VAL A 709 5.34 22.04 8.27
N ASP A 710 4.99 23.20 8.80
CA ASP A 710 5.89 24.00 9.66
C ASP A 710 6.40 23.17 10.86
N SER A 711 5.51 22.41 11.50
CA SER A 711 5.87 21.58 12.66
C SER A 711 6.82 20.43 12.31
N PHE A 712 6.66 19.82 11.13
CA PHE A 712 7.49 18.69 10.70
C PHE A 712 8.87 19.12 10.23
N VAL A 713 8.98 20.31 9.65
CA VAL A 713 10.26 20.81 9.18
C VAL A 713 11.01 21.59 10.26
N LYS A 714 10.36 22.06 11.35
CA LYS A 714 10.98 22.78 12.50
C LYS A 714 12.15 21.99 13.12
N PRO A 715 13.23 22.65 13.62
CA PRO A 715 14.33 21.91 14.24
C PRO A 715 13.90 21.35 15.60
N GLU A 716 14.31 20.12 15.88
CA GLU A 716 14.08 19.48 17.18
C GLU A 716 14.99 20.07 18.26
N GLU A 717 14.49 20.14 19.49
CA GLU A 717 15.18 20.83 20.60
C GLU A 717 16.50 20.18 20.99
N ASN A 718 16.60 18.85 20.86
CA ASN A 718 17.78 18.09 21.26
C ASN A 718 18.82 17.94 20.13
N ASP A 719 18.42 18.13 18.88
CA ASP A 719 19.30 18.02 17.71
C ASP A 719 18.69 18.83 16.54
N ALA A 720 19.24 20.01 16.28
CA ALA A 720 18.78 20.91 15.24
C ALA A 720 19.00 20.38 13.81
N THR A 721 19.78 19.30 13.65
CA THR A 721 19.98 18.61 12.37
C THR A 721 18.81 17.72 11.97
N TYR A 722 17.78 17.60 12.82
CA TYR A 722 16.52 16.92 12.54
C TYR A 722 15.32 17.86 12.67
N GLY A 723 14.32 17.64 11.82
CA GLY A 723 12.92 17.89 12.14
C GLY A 723 12.20 16.57 12.42
N LEU A 724 10.87 16.56 12.37
CA LEU A 724 10.11 15.30 12.42
C LEU A 724 10.31 14.56 11.10
N GLY A 725 11.24 13.62 11.11
CA GLY A 725 11.66 12.81 9.97
C GLY A 725 12.70 13.44 9.05
N TRP A 726 12.61 14.75 8.82
CA TRP A 726 13.50 15.44 7.89
C TRP A 726 14.92 15.65 8.46
N ARG A 727 15.94 15.48 7.60
CA ARG A 727 17.27 16.05 7.89
C ARG A 727 17.24 17.53 7.59
N ARG A 728 17.97 18.30 8.39
CA ARG A 728 18.16 19.74 8.23
C ARG A 728 19.63 20.09 8.06
N ALA A 729 19.89 21.20 7.35
CA ALA A 729 21.24 21.70 7.15
C ALA A 729 21.91 22.18 8.44
N SER A 730 21.12 22.73 9.40
CA SER A 730 21.54 23.21 10.73
C SER A 730 22.86 23.99 10.71
N GLU A 731 22.82 25.26 10.29
CA GLU A 731 23.99 26.16 10.26
C GLU A 731 25.28 25.56 9.64
N GLY A 732 25.15 24.63 8.68
CA GLY A 732 26.29 24.02 7.98
C GLY A 732 26.84 22.74 8.62
N GLU A 733 26.16 22.13 9.59
CA GLU A 733 26.57 20.84 10.18
C GLU A 733 26.48 19.65 9.20
N LYS A 734 25.72 19.78 8.12
CA LYS A 734 25.48 18.73 7.11
C LYS A 734 25.94 19.13 5.70
N ILE A 735 27.09 19.80 5.57
CA ILE A 735 27.65 20.26 4.28
C ILE A 735 27.75 19.14 3.23
N SER A 736 28.03 17.90 3.62
CA SER A 736 28.14 16.77 2.68
C SER A 736 26.82 16.43 1.96
N HIS A 737 25.68 16.85 2.53
CA HIS A 737 24.35 16.74 1.93
C HIS A 737 23.94 18.06 1.28
N PHE A 738 23.92 19.15 2.05
CA PHE A 738 23.29 20.41 1.64
C PHE A 738 24.24 21.40 0.97
N GLY A 739 25.55 21.15 0.97
CA GLY A 739 26.55 22.15 0.60
C GLY A 739 26.69 23.25 1.68
N PRO A 740 27.65 24.17 1.51
CA PRO A 740 27.94 25.23 2.47
C PRO A 740 27.04 26.46 2.34
N TYR A 741 26.21 26.53 1.29
CA TYR A 741 25.39 27.70 0.95
C TYR A 741 23.90 27.52 1.28
N ALA A 742 23.51 26.34 1.75
CA ALA A 742 22.13 26.09 2.17
C ALA A 742 21.78 26.92 3.40
N SER A 743 20.54 27.41 3.46
CA SER A 743 20.04 28.11 4.65
C SER A 743 19.93 27.16 5.84
N ALA A 744 19.83 27.70 7.05
CA ALA A 744 19.60 26.91 8.26
C ALA A 744 18.22 26.20 8.26
N SER A 745 17.29 26.69 7.45
CA SER A 745 15.96 26.09 7.26
C SER A 745 15.89 25.07 6.12
N ALA A 746 16.98 24.87 5.37
CA ALA A 746 17.02 23.83 4.35
C ALA A 746 16.88 22.43 4.97
N PHE A 747 16.06 21.60 4.32
CA PHE A 747 15.76 20.24 4.72
C PHE A 747 15.71 19.29 3.52
N GLY A 748 15.82 17.99 3.76
CA GLY A 748 15.84 17.00 2.68
C GLY A 748 16.27 15.61 3.15
N HIS A 749 16.62 14.74 2.21
CA HIS A 749 17.17 13.42 2.54
C HIS A 749 18.08 12.87 1.44
N THR A 750 18.96 11.94 1.81
CA THR A 750 19.80 11.18 0.88
C THR A 750 19.31 9.74 0.76
N GLY A 751 19.57 9.09 -0.38
CA GLY A 751 19.26 7.70 -0.64
C GLY A 751 20.53 6.90 -0.92
N TRP A 752 20.56 5.68 -0.41
CA TRP A 752 21.74 4.80 -0.52
C TRP A 752 22.12 4.49 -1.97
N THR A 753 21.14 4.43 -2.88
CA THR A 753 21.27 4.19 -4.33
C THR A 753 21.96 5.31 -5.10
N GLY A 754 22.08 6.51 -4.52
CA GLY A 754 22.65 7.66 -5.20
C GLY A 754 21.73 8.86 -5.36
N THR A 755 20.63 8.94 -4.60
CA THR A 755 19.63 10.00 -4.73
C THR A 755 19.77 11.04 -3.63
N VAL A 756 19.50 12.31 -3.91
CA VAL A 756 19.46 13.38 -2.92
C VAL A 756 18.38 14.39 -3.24
N SER A 757 17.72 14.87 -2.19
CA SER A 757 16.78 15.97 -2.21
C SER A 757 17.24 17.08 -1.26
N VAL A 758 17.07 18.33 -1.69
CA VAL A 758 17.24 19.54 -0.88
C VAL A 758 16.04 20.45 -1.15
N ILE A 759 15.42 20.97 -0.11
CA ILE A 759 14.33 21.93 -0.14
C ILE A 759 14.72 23.05 0.82
N ASP A 760 14.83 24.27 0.31
CA ASP A 760 15.33 25.44 1.03
C ASP A 760 14.29 26.57 0.93
N PRO A 761 13.40 26.69 1.94
CA PRO A 761 12.34 27.68 1.94
C PRO A 761 12.83 29.14 1.97
N GLU A 762 13.99 29.41 2.58
CA GLU A 762 14.55 30.77 2.62
C GLU A 762 14.99 31.25 1.23
N HIS A 763 15.49 30.32 0.41
CA HIS A 763 15.88 30.60 -0.97
C HIS A 763 14.79 30.26 -2.00
N ASP A 764 13.59 29.84 -1.58
CA ASP A 764 12.55 29.23 -2.43
C ASP A 764 13.11 28.30 -3.51
N LEU A 765 13.91 27.33 -3.05
CA LEU A 765 14.74 26.47 -3.89
C LEU A 765 14.46 25.01 -3.57
N ALA A 766 14.37 24.17 -4.61
CA ALA A 766 14.47 22.73 -4.45
C ALA A 766 15.45 22.12 -5.45
N ILE A 767 16.26 21.16 -5.00
CA ILE A 767 17.24 20.46 -5.82
C ILE A 767 16.97 18.97 -5.71
N ILE A 768 16.67 18.35 -6.84
CA ILE A 768 16.48 16.91 -6.99
C ILE A 768 17.60 16.37 -7.85
N TYR A 769 18.47 15.56 -7.26
CA TYR A 769 19.60 14.96 -7.96
C TYR A 769 19.56 13.44 -7.78
N LEU A 770 19.17 12.74 -8.85
CA LEU A 770 18.97 11.31 -8.88
C LEU A 770 20.08 10.66 -9.70
N THR A 771 20.84 9.76 -9.09
CA THR A 771 21.93 9.06 -9.78
C THR A 771 21.77 7.56 -9.63
N ASN A 772 22.40 6.82 -10.53
CA ASN A 772 22.58 5.38 -10.41
C ASN A 772 24.03 5.04 -10.06
N LEU A 773 24.67 5.81 -9.17
CA LEU A 773 26.10 5.68 -8.87
C LEU A 773 26.53 4.26 -8.44
N ARG A 774 25.60 3.49 -7.88
CA ARG A 774 25.82 2.08 -7.47
C ARG A 774 25.93 1.11 -8.64
N HIS A 775 25.57 1.53 -9.86
CA HIS A 775 25.71 0.74 -11.08
C HIS A 775 27.14 0.82 -11.62
N THR A 776 28.08 0.55 -10.72
CA THR A 776 29.52 0.58 -10.96
C THR A 776 30.18 -0.59 -10.23
N PRO A 777 31.36 -1.06 -10.68
CA PRO A 777 32.13 -2.05 -9.94
C PRO A 777 32.57 -1.52 -8.57
N LEU A 778 32.87 -2.43 -7.65
CA LEU A 778 33.58 -2.08 -6.43
C LEU A 778 35.07 -1.83 -6.70
N VAL A 779 35.63 -0.87 -5.98
CA VAL A 779 37.06 -0.51 -5.98
C VAL A 779 37.55 -0.40 -4.54
N ASP A 780 38.83 -0.66 -4.33
CA ASP A 780 39.46 -0.50 -3.03
C ASP A 780 39.69 0.99 -2.75
N ASN A 781 39.35 1.45 -1.55
CA ASN A 781 39.56 2.79 -1.06
C ASN A 781 40.36 2.69 0.25
N GLU A 782 41.51 3.38 0.30
CA GLU A 782 42.48 3.25 1.38
C GLU A 782 41.92 3.62 2.78
N GLU A 783 40.88 4.47 2.85
CA GLU A 783 40.28 4.94 4.11
C GLU A 783 39.02 4.16 4.51
N SER A 784 38.17 3.80 3.55
CA SER A 784 36.84 3.21 3.80
C SER A 784 36.74 1.73 3.42
N GLY A 785 37.80 1.15 2.86
CA GLY A 785 37.82 -0.20 2.30
C GLY A 785 37.13 -0.24 0.94
N LEU A 786 36.45 -1.34 0.61
CA LEU A 786 35.80 -1.48 -0.70
C LEU A 786 34.53 -0.63 -0.81
N GLU A 787 34.48 0.22 -1.84
CA GLU A 787 33.32 1.04 -2.16
C GLU A 787 32.93 0.95 -3.64
N PHE A 788 31.70 1.36 -3.97
CA PHE A 788 31.29 1.48 -5.36
C PHE A 788 32.06 2.60 -6.03
N LYS A 789 32.69 2.34 -7.19
CA LYS A 789 33.49 3.33 -7.93
C LYS A 789 32.72 4.64 -8.17
N GLY A 790 31.39 4.58 -8.30
CA GLY A 790 30.53 5.76 -8.41
C GLY A 790 30.72 6.79 -7.29
N ARG A 791 31.14 6.38 -6.08
CA ARG A 791 31.40 7.28 -4.95
C ARG A 791 32.74 8.02 -5.01
N SER A 792 33.70 7.54 -5.81
CA SER A 792 35.00 8.21 -5.94
C SER A 792 34.94 9.45 -6.83
N TYR A 793 33.84 9.65 -7.56
CA TYR A 793 33.62 10.83 -8.41
C TYR A 793 32.98 11.97 -7.63
N GLU A 794 33.25 13.20 -8.03
CA GLU A 794 32.66 14.39 -7.39
C GLU A 794 31.14 14.42 -7.58
N SER A 795 30.66 13.94 -8.72
CA SER A 795 29.23 13.74 -9.01
C SER A 795 28.56 12.70 -8.10
N GLY A 796 29.33 11.82 -7.46
CA GLY A 796 28.86 10.86 -6.46
C GLY A 796 28.88 11.42 -5.03
N ARG A 797 29.49 12.59 -4.82
CA ARG A 797 29.59 13.31 -3.55
C ARG A 797 28.63 14.50 -3.57
N TYR A 798 27.38 14.24 -3.15
CA TYR A 798 26.25 15.15 -3.30
C TYR A 798 26.56 16.63 -3.04
N GLY A 799 27.19 16.94 -1.90
CA GLY A 799 27.49 18.31 -1.48
C GLY A 799 28.19 19.17 -2.55
N ASN A 800 29.01 18.59 -3.43
CA ASN A 800 29.72 19.37 -4.46
C ASN A 800 28.79 19.79 -5.60
N VAL A 801 27.94 18.88 -6.08
CA VAL A 801 26.92 19.22 -7.09
C VAL A 801 25.93 20.24 -6.51
N ILE A 802 25.49 20.04 -5.27
CA ILE A 802 24.58 20.97 -4.59
C ILE A 802 25.23 22.36 -4.44
N SER A 803 26.50 22.44 -4.02
CA SER A 803 27.23 23.71 -3.90
C SER A 803 27.29 24.48 -5.22
N LEU A 804 27.61 23.81 -6.31
CA LEU A 804 27.66 24.43 -7.64
C LEU A 804 26.27 24.89 -8.13
N VAL A 805 25.20 24.20 -7.74
CA VAL A 805 23.82 24.65 -8.01
C VAL A 805 23.52 25.95 -7.24
N TYR A 806 23.87 26.02 -5.96
CA TYR A 806 23.76 27.27 -5.20
C TYR A 806 24.60 28.39 -5.81
N GLU A 807 25.86 28.14 -6.18
CA GLU A 807 26.71 29.14 -6.84
C GLU A 807 26.12 29.63 -8.17
N ALA A 808 25.52 28.74 -8.95
CA ALA A 808 24.84 29.12 -10.18
C ALA A 808 23.67 30.08 -9.90
N LEU A 809 22.97 29.91 -8.78
CA LEU A 809 21.79 30.71 -8.43
C LEU A 809 22.09 31.97 -7.63
N LEU A 810 23.04 31.94 -6.68
CA LEU A 810 23.28 33.04 -5.73
C LEU A 810 24.29 34.10 -6.22
N ASN A 811 25.11 33.79 -7.23
CA ASN A 811 26.13 34.72 -7.73
C ASN A 811 25.60 35.79 -8.72
N HIS A 812 24.29 35.84 -8.94
CA HIS A 812 23.60 36.77 -9.85
C HIS A 812 22.22 37.08 -9.34
#